data_AF-A0A967WT98-F1
#
_entry.id   AF-A0A967WT98-F1
#
_cell.length_a   1.000
_cell.length_b   1.000
_cell.length_c   1.000
_cell.angle_alpha   90.00
_cell.angle_beta   90.00
_cell.angle_gamma   90.00
#
_symmetry.space_group_name_H-M   'P 1'
#
loop_
_entity.id
_entity.type
_entity.pdbx_description
1 polymer ?
#
loop_
_entity_poly.entity_id
_entity_poly.type
_entity_poly.pdbx_seq_one_letter_code
_entity_poly.pdbx_strand_id
1 'polypeptide(L)'
;MGVQLVLTHENTDFDGLASQLAAWKLYPQARPVLPRRPNRNVRDFLTLYWDELPYVRYDDLPRRMEVGRIILVDTQTLITPKGMTDKTLVQIIDHHPLGRDLPPNWSYSGEVVGATVTLLLLEQIITNGLPLSPVEATLLSLGIYEDTGSLAYPTTTVRDLRCATWLAEHGANLSVVSDFLHHALTEQQLALYDELLDSAQAIDFAGHTVVVATATAEGYVEEISTLAHKIRDLYDPAGLFLLVDLGEYLQLVARSTTDAVDVGHVADHFGGGGHSRAAAALIRDMDLETARRELLDLLARHIHPIQTVGQIMSHGVHTLPPETTVDEAAEEMLRYGFEGYPIAEDGRIVGVLSRREIDRAQRLRLGNMPVSHYMTKGDIYVVAEDSVERLQQIMTRFGVGQVPVVRGDEIIGIVTRTDLIKLWAGPPRRPARRRQIAQKIDAALPGPLLGLLKQASELAQEMGYPLYVVGGFVRDLLLGEPNLDLDLVVEGEAIRLARHLGRRVGARTRSHKRFGTAKIILEGREAEFGIPSLDFATARLEFYPYSAALPEVERSSIKADLHRRDFTINTLAIRLDSGHYGQLLDFYGGEQDLKDGLIRVLHSLSLIEDPTRIMRAARFEQRLGFVIEPRTAELIDDALPMLVRVTGERIRHELYLILHE
;
A
#
# COMPACT_ATOMS: atom_id res chain seq x y z
N MET A 1 -36.03 37.70 13.66
CA MET A 1 -35.08 36.65 13.24
C MET A 1 -35.30 35.47 14.16
N GLY A 2 -35.54 34.28 13.62
CA GLY A 2 -35.71 33.08 14.44
C GLY A 2 -34.44 32.75 15.22
N VAL A 3 -34.59 32.00 16.32
CA VAL A 3 -33.47 31.55 17.16
C VAL A 3 -32.57 30.62 16.34
N GLN A 4 -31.25 30.73 16.52
CA GLN A 4 -30.29 29.80 15.94
C GLN A 4 -29.82 28.81 17.02
N LEU A 5 -29.82 27.52 16.71
CA LEU A 5 -29.45 26.45 17.64
C LEU A 5 -28.30 25.62 17.08
N VAL A 6 -27.38 25.20 17.95
CA VAL A 6 -26.37 24.17 17.64
C VAL A 6 -26.75 22.90 18.39
N LEU A 7 -26.86 21.78 17.68
CA LEU A 7 -27.32 20.48 18.18
C LEU A 7 -26.35 19.36 17.76
N THR A 8 -26.31 18.29 18.54
CA THR A 8 -25.50 17.07 18.29
C THR A 8 -26.34 15.82 18.64
N HIS A 9 -25.78 14.62 18.52
CA HIS A 9 -26.48 13.34 18.75
C HIS A 9 -26.82 13.07 20.24
N GLU A 10 -27.75 12.15 20.52
CA GLU A 10 -27.90 11.62 21.89
C GLU A 10 -26.73 10.68 22.23
N ASN A 11 -26.34 10.57 23.50
CA ASN A 11 -25.09 9.94 23.96
C ASN A 11 -23.82 10.66 23.47
N THR A 12 -23.83 11.99 23.49
CA THR A 12 -22.72 12.87 23.05
C THR A 12 -21.42 12.54 23.74
N ASP A 13 -20.39 12.33 22.92
CA ASP A 13 -18.99 12.21 23.29
C ASP A 13 -18.30 13.59 23.32
N PHE A 14 -16.98 13.63 23.54
CA PHE A 14 -16.26 14.90 23.50
C PHE A 14 -16.14 15.48 22.10
N ASP A 15 -16.17 14.69 21.00
CA ASP A 15 -16.14 15.24 19.64
C ASP A 15 -17.43 16.03 19.34
N GLY A 16 -18.59 15.46 19.65
CA GLY A 16 -19.87 16.16 19.54
C GLY A 16 -19.93 17.41 20.43
N LEU A 17 -19.49 17.32 21.69
CA LEU A 17 -19.50 18.46 22.61
C LEU A 17 -18.53 19.58 22.17
N ALA A 18 -17.31 19.21 21.80
CA ALA A 18 -16.28 20.13 21.33
C ALA A 18 -16.66 20.78 19.99
N SER A 19 -17.27 20.02 19.09
CA SER A 19 -17.81 20.53 17.84
C SER A 19 -18.93 21.56 18.08
N GLN A 20 -19.76 21.38 19.10
CA GLN A 20 -20.75 22.41 19.49
C GLN A 20 -20.09 23.71 19.94
N LEU A 21 -19.00 23.62 20.72
CA LEU A 21 -18.23 24.80 21.16
C LEU A 21 -17.58 25.50 19.96
N ALA A 22 -16.96 24.74 19.06
CA ALA A 22 -16.31 25.27 17.88
C ALA A 22 -17.32 25.98 16.96
N ALA A 23 -18.50 25.39 16.76
CA ALA A 23 -19.59 26.00 16.01
C ALA A 23 -20.13 27.27 16.69
N TRP A 24 -20.22 27.31 18.03
CA TRP A 24 -20.60 28.53 18.75
C TRP A 24 -19.59 29.67 18.55
N LYS A 25 -18.28 29.39 18.55
CA LYS A 25 -17.25 30.40 18.29
C LYS A 25 -17.38 31.03 16.90
N LEU A 26 -17.70 30.23 15.90
CA LEU A 26 -17.91 30.71 14.52
C LEU A 26 -19.26 31.39 14.32
N TYR A 27 -20.28 30.95 15.06
CA TYR A 27 -21.63 31.50 15.01
C TYR A 27 -22.08 31.95 16.41
N PRO A 28 -21.56 33.07 16.95
CA PRO A 28 -21.85 33.51 18.32
C PRO A 28 -23.32 33.88 18.58
N GLN A 29 -24.13 34.00 17.51
CA GLN A 29 -25.57 34.22 17.55
C GLN A 29 -26.37 32.93 17.78
N ALA A 30 -25.74 31.75 17.62
CA ALA A 30 -26.36 30.45 17.84
C ALA A 30 -26.17 30.00 19.28
N ARG A 31 -27.16 29.28 19.83
CA ARG A 31 -27.09 28.74 21.20
C ARG A 31 -26.72 27.27 21.15
N PRO A 32 -25.61 26.84 21.77
CA PRO A 32 -25.25 25.43 21.88
C PRO A 32 -26.14 24.78 22.95
N VAL A 33 -27.02 23.88 22.50
CA VAL A 33 -27.97 23.20 23.37
C VAL A 33 -27.43 21.82 23.70
N LEU A 34 -27.31 21.54 24.99
CA LEU A 34 -26.89 20.22 25.44
C LEU A 34 -27.99 19.18 25.19
N PRO A 35 -27.60 17.97 24.78
CA PRO A 35 -28.52 16.85 24.65
C PRO A 35 -29.00 16.36 26.01
N ARG A 36 -30.04 15.53 26.00
CA ARG A 36 -30.67 15.06 27.24
C ARG A 36 -29.85 13.97 27.93
N ARG A 37 -29.09 13.20 27.14
CA ARG A 37 -28.22 12.13 27.63
C ARG A 37 -26.80 12.33 27.09
N PRO A 38 -26.01 13.26 27.66
CA PRO A 38 -24.58 13.31 27.39
C PRO A 38 -23.89 12.12 28.05
N ASN A 39 -22.76 11.69 27.46
CA ASN A 39 -22.01 10.57 27.98
C ASN A 39 -21.43 10.87 29.38
N ARG A 40 -21.07 9.85 30.17
CA ARG A 40 -20.67 10.04 31.58
C ARG A 40 -19.43 10.94 31.71
N ASN A 41 -18.42 10.67 30.90
CA ASN A 41 -17.19 11.47 30.79
C ASN A 41 -17.49 12.96 30.55
N VAL A 42 -18.40 13.23 29.61
CA VAL A 42 -18.86 14.57 29.27
C VAL A 42 -19.63 15.21 30.44
N ARG A 43 -20.47 14.46 31.16
CA ARG A 43 -21.17 14.95 32.37
C ARG A 43 -20.20 15.36 33.47
N ASP A 44 -19.18 14.54 33.72
CA ASP A 44 -18.18 14.81 34.75
C ASP A 44 -17.35 16.05 34.40
N PHE A 45 -16.95 16.20 33.13
CA PHE A 45 -16.28 17.40 32.64
C PHE A 45 -17.16 18.65 32.73
N LEU A 46 -18.41 18.57 32.26
CA LEU A 46 -19.36 19.69 32.33
C LEU A 46 -19.68 20.09 33.77
N THR A 47 -19.62 19.18 34.74
CA THR A 47 -19.84 19.49 36.16
C THR A 47 -18.72 20.36 36.74
N LEU A 48 -17.48 20.15 36.28
CA LEU A 48 -16.30 20.87 36.77
C LEU A 48 -16.09 22.21 36.06
N TYR A 49 -16.44 22.30 34.77
CA TYR A 49 -16.16 23.46 33.92
C TYR A 49 -17.42 24.20 33.43
N TRP A 50 -18.59 23.95 34.05
CA TRP A 50 -19.88 24.52 33.63
C TRP A 50 -19.85 26.03 33.43
N ASP A 51 -19.29 26.77 34.39
CA ASP A 51 -19.34 28.24 34.43
C ASP A 51 -18.43 28.90 33.38
N GLU A 52 -17.50 28.14 32.80
CA GLU A 52 -16.56 28.62 31.79
C GLU A 52 -17.02 28.33 30.34
N LEU A 53 -18.13 27.62 30.17
CA LEU A 53 -18.60 27.13 28.87
C LEU A 53 -19.98 27.72 28.50
N PRO A 54 -20.25 27.99 27.21
CA PRO A 54 -21.44 28.73 26.75
C PRO A 54 -22.71 27.87 26.61
N TYR A 55 -22.75 26.69 27.23
CA TYR A 55 -23.81 25.70 27.02
C TYR A 55 -25.13 26.05 27.69
N VAL A 56 -26.24 25.71 27.04
CA VAL A 56 -27.59 25.88 27.56
C VAL A 56 -28.28 24.52 27.67
N ARG A 57 -28.96 24.25 28.80
CA ARG A 57 -29.74 23.01 28.94
C ARG A 57 -30.99 23.08 28.09
N TYR A 58 -31.41 21.94 27.56
CA TYR A 58 -32.64 21.85 26.76
C TYR A 58 -33.87 22.39 27.51
N ASP A 59 -33.95 22.20 28.83
CA ASP A 59 -35.07 22.63 29.66
C ASP A 59 -35.11 24.15 29.91
N ASP A 60 -33.98 24.84 29.73
CA ASP A 60 -33.86 26.30 29.90
C ASP A 60 -34.31 27.06 28.63
N LEU A 61 -34.66 26.33 27.56
CA LEU A 61 -35.13 26.93 26.32
C LEU A 61 -36.57 27.49 26.48
N PRO A 62 -36.83 28.72 25.99
CA PRO A 62 -38.16 29.30 26.06
C PRO A 62 -39.24 28.42 25.40
N ARG A 63 -40.36 28.21 26.11
CA ARG A 63 -41.48 27.34 25.67
C ARG A 63 -42.16 27.79 24.37
N ARG A 64 -41.96 29.04 23.93
CA ARG A 64 -42.43 29.60 22.65
C ARG A 64 -41.23 30.22 21.93
N MET A 65 -40.66 29.50 20.98
CA MET A 65 -39.60 30.01 20.10
C MET A 65 -39.85 29.56 18.66
N GLU A 66 -39.48 30.40 17.71
CA GLU A 66 -39.43 30.05 16.28
C GLU A 66 -37.95 29.88 15.92
N VAL A 67 -37.57 28.69 15.47
CA VAL A 67 -36.18 28.36 15.13
C VAL A 67 -35.93 28.75 13.67
N GLY A 68 -35.03 29.69 13.45
CA GLY A 68 -34.69 30.18 12.11
C GLY A 68 -33.60 29.35 11.42
N ARG A 69 -32.63 28.86 12.21
CA ARG A 69 -31.49 28.06 11.72
C ARG A 69 -31.07 27.01 12.75
N ILE A 70 -30.74 25.81 12.30
CA ILE A 70 -30.15 24.73 13.10
C ILE A 70 -28.81 24.36 12.49
N ILE A 71 -27.79 24.27 13.33
CA ILE A 71 -26.47 23.74 12.96
C ILE A 71 -26.34 22.39 13.67
N LEU A 72 -26.36 21.31 12.90
CA LEU A 72 -26.09 19.96 13.37
C LEU A 72 -24.60 19.70 13.25
N VAL A 73 -23.98 19.32 14.37
CA VAL A 73 -22.58 18.94 14.42
C VAL A 73 -22.47 17.48 14.84
N ASP A 74 -21.58 16.76 14.17
CA ASP A 74 -21.23 15.37 14.49
C ASP A 74 -22.44 14.42 14.45
N THR A 75 -23.44 14.77 13.63
CA THR A 75 -24.62 13.93 13.42
C THR A 75 -25.36 14.29 12.15
N GLN A 76 -25.85 13.28 11.46
CA GLN A 76 -26.80 13.43 10.34
C GLN A 76 -28.25 13.27 10.81
N THR A 77 -28.50 12.88 12.06
CA THR A 77 -29.86 12.63 12.56
C THR A 77 -30.37 13.82 13.36
N LEU A 78 -31.43 14.46 12.86
CA LEU A 78 -32.04 15.60 13.53
C LEU A 78 -33.08 15.14 14.55
N ILE A 79 -32.88 15.52 15.81
CA ILE A 79 -33.91 15.44 16.84
C ILE A 79 -34.75 16.71 16.75
N THR A 80 -36.01 16.60 16.33
CA THR A 80 -36.88 17.76 16.08
C THR A 80 -37.06 18.60 17.35
N PRO A 81 -36.50 19.82 17.43
CA PRO A 81 -36.69 20.67 18.61
C PRO A 81 -38.08 21.32 18.56
N LYS A 82 -38.63 21.65 19.74
CA LYS A 82 -39.89 22.40 19.84
C LYS A 82 -39.72 23.78 19.21
N GLY A 83 -40.49 24.11 18.17
CA GLY A 83 -40.43 25.40 17.47
C GLY A 83 -39.75 25.37 16.09
N MET A 84 -39.39 24.18 15.59
CA MET A 84 -38.99 24.00 14.19
C MET A 84 -40.19 24.19 13.25
N THR A 85 -39.96 24.86 12.13
CA THR A 85 -40.96 25.06 11.07
C THR A 85 -40.40 24.61 9.72
N ASP A 86 -41.24 24.48 8.70
CA ASP A 86 -40.80 24.13 7.34
C ASP A 86 -39.85 25.17 6.71
N LYS A 87 -39.71 26.35 7.32
CA LYS A 87 -38.81 27.44 6.89
C LYS A 87 -37.46 27.43 7.61
N THR A 88 -37.25 26.54 8.58
CA THR A 88 -36.01 26.45 9.34
C THR A 88 -34.88 25.94 8.43
N LEU A 89 -33.77 26.70 8.35
CA LEU A 89 -32.58 26.28 7.61
C LEU A 89 -31.75 25.32 8.46
N VAL A 90 -31.39 24.15 7.93
CA VAL A 90 -30.56 23.17 8.65
C VAL A 90 -29.20 23.07 7.97
N GLN A 91 -28.11 23.17 8.72
CA GLN A 91 -26.76 22.93 8.21
C GLN A 91 -26.16 21.76 8.97
N ILE A 92 -25.73 20.72 8.26
CA ILE A 92 -25.01 19.58 8.81
C ILE A 92 -23.51 19.80 8.63
N ILE A 93 -22.76 19.59 9.69
CA ILE A 93 -21.30 19.55 9.72
C ILE A 93 -20.90 18.21 10.35
N ASP A 94 -20.31 17.33 9.55
CA ASP A 94 -20.01 15.94 9.93
C ASP A 94 -18.82 15.45 9.08
N HIS A 95 -17.97 14.58 9.64
CA HIS A 95 -16.84 13.98 8.93
C HIS A 95 -17.24 12.70 8.17
N HIS A 96 -18.44 12.16 8.41
CA HIS A 96 -18.97 10.99 7.70
C HIS A 96 -19.58 11.37 6.35
N PRO A 97 -19.35 10.58 5.27
CA PRO A 97 -19.95 10.84 3.97
C PRO A 97 -21.48 10.82 4.03
N LEU A 98 -22.11 11.70 3.25
CA LEU A 98 -23.56 11.84 3.21
C LEU A 98 -24.21 10.57 2.61
N GLY A 99 -25.00 9.85 3.41
CA GLY A 99 -25.65 8.61 2.99
C GLY A 99 -27.06 8.78 2.39
N ARG A 100 -27.59 10.01 2.32
CA ARG A 100 -28.99 10.29 1.90
C ARG A 100 -29.14 11.62 1.19
N ASP A 101 -30.15 11.75 0.33
CA ASP A 101 -30.51 13.03 -0.27
C ASP A 101 -31.10 14.00 0.77
N LEU A 102 -30.66 15.26 0.70
CA LEU A 102 -31.08 16.29 1.64
C LEU A 102 -32.29 17.09 1.13
N PRO A 103 -33.23 17.47 2.02
CA PRO A 103 -34.31 18.40 1.68
C PRO A 103 -33.75 19.76 1.20
N PRO A 104 -34.53 20.56 0.43
CA PRO A 104 -34.05 21.82 -0.16
C PRO A 104 -33.64 22.89 0.87
N ASN A 105 -34.05 22.77 2.13
CA ASN A 105 -33.69 23.69 3.22
C ASN A 105 -32.48 23.22 4.06
N TRP A 106 -31.81 22.15 3.61
CA TRP A 106 -30.68 21.53 4.30
C TRP A 106 -29.40 21.72 3.49
N SER A 107 -28.31 22.11 4.15
CA SER A 107 -26.97 22.15 3.59
C SER A 107 -26.05 21.18 4.33
N TYR A 108 -25.03 20.66 3.64
CA TYR A 108 -24.03 19.78 4.23
C TYR A 108 -22.63 20.30 3.96
N SER A 109 -21.76 20.17 4.96
CA SER A 109 -20.35 20.52 4.87
C SER A 109 -19.55 19.44 5.60
N GLY A 110 -18.90 18.56 4.85
CA GLY A 110 -18.09 17.48 5.42
C GLY A 110 -16.97 17.05 4.48
N GLU A 111 -15.85 16.70 5.08
CA GLU A 111 -14.63 16.21 4.42
C GLU A 111 -14.13 14.97 5.20
N VAL A 112 -13.33 14.11 4.55
CA VAL A 112 -12.76 12.93 5.22
C VAL A 112 -11.59 13.38 6.10
N VAL A 113 -11.82 13.52 7.41
CA VAL A 113 -10.82 13.86 8.44
C VAL A 113 -11.03 12.98 9.69
N GLY A 114 -10.11 13.05 10.65
CA GLY A 114 -10.09 12.16 11.82
C GLY A 114 -10.98 12.56 13.01
N ALA A 115 -11.56 13.76 13.02
CA ALA A 115 -12.56 14.21 13.99
C ALA A 115 -13.41 15.35 13.42
N THR A 116 -14.67 15.49 13.85
CA THR A 116 -15.56 16.58 13.42
C THR A 116 -15.05 17.94 13.92
N VAL A 117 -14.39 17.99 15.08
CA VAL A 117 -13.68 19.18 15.57
C VAL A 117 -12.58 19.65 14.61
N THR A 118 -11.85 18.71 13.99
CA THR A 118 -10.75 18.99 13.05
C THR A 118 -11.22 19.45 11.69
N LEU A 119 -12.52 19.26 11.35
CA LEU A 119 -13.07 19.85 10.13
C LEU A 119 -12.88 21.36 10.10
N LEU A 120 -13.40 21.97 9.03
CA LEU A 120 -13.55 23.41 8.79
C LEU A 120 -13.81 24.29 10.04
N LEU A 121 -14.30 23.76 11.16
CA LEU A 121 -14.50 24.50 12.40
C LEU A 121 -13.19 25.03 13.04
N LEU A 122 -12.22 24.17 13.37
CA LEU A 122 -10.98 24.65 14.00
C LEU A 122 -10.10 25.42 13.00
N GLU A 123 -10.04 24.97 11.74
CA GLU A 123 -9.30 25.68 10.70
C GLU A 123 -9.87 27.08 10.42
N GLN A 124 -11.20 27.25 10.45
CA GLN A 124 -11.80 28.58 10.38
C GLN A 124 -11.55 29.39 11.63
N ILE A 125 -11.54 28.79 12.82
CA ILE A 125 -11.18 29.50 14.08
C ILE A 125 -9.74 30.03 13.99
N ILE A 126 -8.80 29.20 13.51
CA ILE A 126 -7.39 29.57 13.28
C ILE A 126 -7.29 30.66 12.23
N THR A 127 -7.96 30.50 11.09
CA THR A 127 -7.93 31.47 9.97
C THR A 127 -8.54 32.81 10.36
N ASN A 128 -9.63 32.80 11.15
CA ASN A 128 -10.30 33.99 11.63
C ASN A 128 -9.64 34.60 12.88
N GLY A 129 -8.60 33.97 13.44
CA GLY A 129 -7.86 34.46 14.60
C GLY A 129 -8.71 34.62 15.86
N LEU A 130 -9.66 33.72 16.10
CA LEU A 130 -10.57 33.82 17.25
C LEU A 130 -9.86 33.36 18.54
N PRO A 131 -9.97 34.11 19.65
CA PRO A 131 -9.33 33.76 20.91
C PRO A 131 -10.04 32.59 21.62
N LEU A 132 -9.25 31.69 22.19
CA LEU A 132 -9.69 30.57 23.02
C LEU A 132 -9.19 30.72 24.46
N SER A 133 -10.02 30.37 25.43
CA SER A 133 -9.59 30.15 26.80
C SER A 133 -8.84 28.81 26.92
N PRO A 134 -7.99 28.62 27.95
CA PRO A 134 -7.34 27.33 28.19
C PRO A 134 -8.32 26.16 28.34
N VAL A 135 -9.51 26.40 28.94
CA VAL A 135 -10.56 25.39 29.10
C VAL A 135 -11.23 25.05 27.77
N GLU A 136 -11.49 26.06 26.93
CA GLU A 136 -12.00 25.86 25.57
C GLU A 136 -10.99 25.08 24.71
N ALA A 137 -9.71 25.42 24.79
CA ALA A 137 -8.64 24.73 24.06
C ALA A 137 -8.49 23.27 24.52
N THR A 138 -8.64 23.01 25.82
CA THR A 138 -8.62 21.66 26.41
C THR A 138 -9.82 20.83 25.93
N LEU A 139 -11.02 21.40 25.90
CA LEU A 139 -12.21 20.71 25.40
C LEU A 139 -12.10 20.38 23.89
N LEU A 140 -11.58 21.30 23.09
CA LEU A 140 -11.32 21.06 21.66
C LEU A 140 -10.26 19.96 21.46
N SER A 141 -9.26 19.90 22.34
CA SER A 141 -8.27 18.82 22.31
C SER A 141 -8.86 17.47 22.71
N LEU A 142 -9.78 17.43 23.68
CA LEU A 142 -10.49 16.21 24.06
C LEU A 142 -11.24 15.58 22.88
N GLY A 143 -11.97 16.39 22.10
CA GLY A 143 -12.69 15.90 20.91
C GLY A 143 -11.76 15.30 19.84
N ILE A 144 -10.62 15.96 19.55
CA ILE A 144 -9.63 15.41 18.59
C ILE A 144 -9.03 14.11 19.11
N TYR A 145 -8.62 14.06 20.37
CA TYR A 145 -7.94 12.89 20.92
C TYR A 145 -8.89 11.70 21.11
N GLU A 146 -10.17 11.91 21.39
CA GLU A 146 -11.14 10.81 21.50
C GLU A 146 -11.34 10.10 20.16
N ASP A 147 -11.64 10.86 19.09
CA ASP A 147 -11.99 10.27 17.79
C ASP A 147 -10.78 9.77 16.99
N THR A 148 -9.61 10.38 17.22
CA THR A 148 -8.34 9.91 16.64
C THR A 148 -7.64 8.80 17.45
N GLY A 149 -8.20 8.41 18.60
CA GLY A 149 -7.59 7.44 19.51
C GLY A 149 -6.20 7.88 19.97
N SER A 150 -6.10 9.10 20.48
CA SER A 150 -4.84 9.78 20.80
C SER A 150 -3.88 9.86 19.60
N LEU A 151 -4.42 10.19 18.43
CA LEU A 151 -3.70 10.34 17.15
C LEU A 151 -3.12 9.03 16.57
N ALA A 152 -3.53 7.87 17.10
CA ALA A 152 -3.03 6.58 16.67
C ALA A 152 -3.91 5.90 15.60
N TYR A 153 -5.15 6.35 15.40
CA TYR A 153 -6.07 5.69 14.48
C TYR A 153 -5.70 5.95 13.01
N PRO A 154 -5.91 5.00 12.09
CA PRO A 154 -5.57 5.17 10.66
C PRO A 154 -6.39 6.25 9.94
N THR A 155 -7.49 6.70 10.54
CA THR A 155 -8.32 7.83 10.09
C THR A 155 -7.71 9.19 10.41
N THR A 156 -6.69 9.24 11.29
CA THR A 156 -5.98 10.46 11.69
C THR A 156 -5.24 11.05 10.49
N THR A 157 -5.43 12.35 10.26
CA THR A 157 -4.79 13.09 9.17
C THR A 157 -3.75 14.08 9.70
N VAL A 158 -2.92 14.62 8.79
CA VAL A 158 -1.96 15.68 9.12
C VAL A 158 -2.66 16.96 9.64
N ARG A 159 -3.93 17.16 9.28
CA ARG A 159 -4.71 18.32 9.75
C ARG A 159 -5.03 18.19 11.23
N ASP A 160 -5.34 16.98 11.72
CA ASP A 160 -5.57 16.69 13.14
C ASP A 160 -4.33 17.02 13.98
N LEU A 161 -3.15 16.63 13.50
CA LEU A 161 -1.86 16.92 14.14
C LEU A 161 -1.58 18.43 14.24
N ARG A 162 -1.86 19.19 13.18
CA ARG A 162 -1.67 20.66 13.18
C ARG A 162 -2.63 21.34 14.15
N CYS A 163 -3.89 20.90 14.16
CA CYS A 163 -4.91 21.41 15.05
C CYS A 163 -4.56 21.14 16.52
N ALA A 164 -4.14 19.91 16.85
CA ALA A 164 -3.69 19.54 18.19
C ALA A 164 -2.45 20.37 18.63
N THR A 165 -1.50 20.59 17.72
CA THR A 165 -0.33 21.44 17.99
C THR A 165 -0.75 22.86 18.35
N TRP A 166 -1.63 23.47 17.55
CA TRP A 166 -2.10 24.83 17.77
C TRP A 166 -2.88 24.97 19.09
N LEU A 167 -3.70 23.99 19.45
CA LEU A 167 -4.43 23.97 20.73
C LEU A 167 -3.48 23.88 21.93
N ALA A 168 -2.42 23.07 21.83
CA ALA A 168 -1.39 22.98 22.86
C ALA A 168 -0.65 24.33 23.03
N GLU A 169 -0.35 25.03 21.93
CA GLU A 169 0.24 26.38 21.97
C GLU A 169 -0.69 27.41 22.64
N HIS A 170 -2.00 27.22 22.56
CA HIS A 170 -3.02 28.10 23.17
C HIS A 170 -3.45 27.67 24.58
N GLY A 171 -2.65 26.82 25.23
CA GLY A 171 -2.80 26.48 26.65
C GLY A 171 -3.73 25.31 26.94
N ALA A 172 -3.98 24.42 25.96
CA ALA A 172 -4.67 23.16 26.22
C ALA A 172 -3.88 22.29 27.23
N ASN A 173 -4.56 21.79 28.26
CA ASN A 173 -3.95 20.97 29.29
C ASN A 173 -4.06 19.48 28.97
N LEU A 174 -3.00 18.90 28.40
CA LEU A 174 -2.96 17.49 28.00
C LEU A 174 -3.09 16.51 29.19
N SER A 175 -2.75 16.91 30.41
CA SER A 175 -2.96 16.05 31.59
C SER A 175 -4.45 15.88 31.87
N VAL A 176 -5.22 16.97 31.78
CA VAL A 176 -6.68 16.92 31.88
C VAL A 176 -7.26 16.10 30.73
N VAL A 177 -6.75 16.29 29.51
CA VAL A 177 -7.16 15.45 28.35
C VAL A 177 -6.96 13.96 28.66
N SER A 178 -5.80 13.58 29.18
CA SER A 178 -5.50 12.19 29.56
C SER A 178 -6.44 11.66 30.64
N ASP A 179 -6.73 12.44 31.68
CA ASP A 179 -7.57 12.02 32.81
C ASP A 179 -9.03 11.77 32.39
N PHE A 180 -9.55 12.54 31.43
CA PHE A 180 -10.91 12.40 30.90
C PHE A 180 -11.02 11.44 29.70
N LEU A 181 -9.91 11.00 29.11
CA LEU A 181 -9.92 9.93 28.10
C LEU A 181 -9.71 8.54 28.73
N HIS A 182 -9.00 8.48 29.85
CA HIS A 182 -8.68 7.23 30.55
C HIS A 182 -9.47 7.10 31.85
N HIS A 183 -10.76 6.78 31.73
CA HIS A 183 -11.59 6.54 32.91
C HIS A 183 -11.30 5.20 33.59
N ALA A 184 -11.33 5.22 34.92
CA ALA A 184 -11.40 4.03 35.74
C ALA A 184 -12.76 3.34 35.52
N LEU A 185 -12.71 2.04 35.26
CA LEU A 185 -13.90 1.21 35.14
C LEU A 185 -14.70 1.24 36.44
N THR A 186 -16.04 1.30 36.34
CA THR A 186 -16.90 1.14 37.52
C THR A 186 -16.77 -0.26 38.11
N GLU A 187 -17.19 -0.48 39.36
CA GLU A 187 -17.23 -1.83 39.94
C GLU A 187 -18.05 -2.81 39.08
N GLN A 188 -19.13 -2.33 38.45
CA GLN A 188 -19.95 -3.13 37.53
C GLN A 188 -19.22 -3.44 36.21
N GLN A 189 -18.52 -2.46 35.64
CA GLN A 189 -17.71 -2.66 34.43
C GLN A 189 -16.48 -3.52 34.70
N LEU A 190 -15.86 -3.42 35.89
CA LEU A 190 -14.77 -4.28 36.33
C LEU A 190 -15.23 -5.73 36.46
N ALA A 191 -16.37 -5.96 37.11
CA ALA A 191 -16.96 -7.30 37.19
C ALA A 191 -17.25 -7.88 35.80
N LEU A 192 -17.84 -7.08 34.91
CA LEU A 192 -18.10 -7.49 33.52
C LEU A 192 -16.80 -7.73 32.74
N TYR A 193 -15.79 -6.89 32.95
CA TYR A 193 -14.47 -7.02 32.31
C TYR A 193 -13.76 -8.30 32.75
N ASP A 194 -13.77 -8.61 34.04
CA ASP A 194 -13.19 -9.83 34.59
C ASP A 194 -13.90 -11.07 34.03
N GLU A 195 -15.23 -11.06 33.95
CA GLU A 195 -16.00 -12.16 33.34
C GLU A 195 -15.73 -12.32 31.83
N LEU A 196 -15.57 -11.21 31.10
CA LEU A 196 -15.17 -11.22 29.69
C LEU A 196 -13.74 -11.74 29.51
N LEU A 197 -12.81 -11.42 30.42
CA LEU A 197 -11.45 -11.94 30.37
C LEU A 197 -11.39 -13.44 30.69
N ASP A 198 -12.13 -13.91 31.69
CA ASP A 198 -12.18 -15.32 32.07
C ASP A 198 -12.80 -16.20 30.97
N SER A 199 -13.76 -15.65 30.22
CA SER A 199 -14.42 -16.32 29.10
C SER A 199 -13.73 -16.11 27.75
N ALA A 200 -12.70 -15.25 27.68
CA ALA A 200 -12.04 -14.93 26.42
C ALA A 200 -11.32 -16.15 25.84
N GLN A 201 -11.71 -16.53 24.64
CA GLN A 201 -11.07 -17.60 23.88
C GLN A 201 -10.42 -17.05 22.63
N ALA A 202 -9.10 -17.18 22.56
CA ALA A 202 -8.33 -16.93 21.35
C ALA A 202 -8.44 -18.15 20.42
N ILE A 203 -8.99 -17.94 19.24
CA ILE A 203 -9.23 -18.98 18.24
C ILE A 203 -8.54 -18.56 16.95
N ASP A 204 -7.66 -19.42 16.44
CA ASP A 204 -6.96 -19.15 15.19
C ASP A 204 -7.80 -19.57 13.99
N PHE A 205 -8.13 -18.60 13.15
CA PHE A 205 -8.78 -18.81 11.86
C PHE A 205 -7.84 -18.39 10.73
N ALA A 206 -7.39 -19.35 9.92
CA ALA A 206 -6.59 -19.10 8.73
C ALA A 206 -5.33 -18.22 8.95
N GLY A 207 -4.73 -18.29 10.14
CA GLY A 207 -3.55 -17.49 10.53
C GLY A 207 -3.88 -16.20 11.30
N HIS A 208 -5.15 -15.89 11.51
CA HIS A 208 -5.61 -14.75 12.29
C HIS A 208 -6.16 -15.20 13.64
N THR A 209 -5.58 -14.72 14.74
CA THR A 209 -6.11 -14.94 16.08
C THR A 209 -7.32 -14.06 16.30
N VAL A 210 -8.50 -14.67 16.44
CA VAL A 210 -9.75 -13.99 16.77
C VAL A 210 -10.11 -14.31 18.20
N VAL A 211 -10.39 -13.28 19.00
CA VAL A 211 -10.82 -13.45 20.38
C VAL A 211 -12.34 -13.34 20.46
N VAL A 212 -12.97 -14.37 21.02
CA VAL A 212 -14.40 -14.39 21.32
C VAL A 212 -14.57 -14.47 22.83
N ALA A 213 -15.27 -13.51 23.42
CA ALA A 213 -15.56 -13.48 24.85
C ALA A 213 -17.06 -13.35 25.09
N THR A 214 -17.54 -13.93 26.20
CA THR A 214 -18.96 -13.99 26.51
C THR A 214 -19.21 -13.67 27.97
N ALA A 215 -20.12 -12.76 28.28
CA ALA A 215 -20.44 -12.43 29.66
C ALA A 215 -21.93 -12.19 29.88
N THR A 216 -22.34 -12.26 31.13
CA THR A 216 -23.70 -12.00 31.59
C THR A 216 -23.71 -10.80 32.53
N ALA A 217 -24.55 -9.80 32.28
CA ALA A 217 -24.64 -8.62 33.13
C ALA A 217 -26.08 -8.38 33.59
N GLU A 218 -26.28 -8.29 34.90
CA GLU A 218 -27.58 -7.89 35.48
C GLU A 218 -27.75 -6.37 35.41
N GLY A 219 -28.47 -5.90 34.38
CA GLY A 219 -28.85 -4.49 34.22
C GLY A 219 -28.16 -3.77 33.07
N TYR A 220 -28.40 -2.46 32.95
CA TYR A 220 -27.85 -1.63 31.87
C TYR A 220 -26.42 -1.21 32.21
N VAL A 221 -25.43 -1.81 31.53
CA VAL A 221 -24.02 -1.39 31.61
C VAL A 221 -23.72 -0.41 30.49
N GLU A 222 -23.40 0.83 30.85
CA GLU A 222 -22.95 1.85 29.89
C GLU A 222 -21.57 1.48 29.30
N GLU A 223 -21.38 1.78 28.01
CA GLU A 223 -20.09 1.79 27.32
C GLU A 223 -19.34 0.44 27.19
N ILE A 224 -20.02 -0.67 26.88
CA ILE A 224 -19.37 -1.98 26.59
C ILE A 224 -18.25 -1.88 25.53
N SER A 225 -18.36 -0.92 24.59
CA SER A 225 -17.32 -0.61 23.60
C SER A 225 -15.96 -0.24 24.22
N THR A 226 -15.92 0.38 25.40
CA THR A 226 -14.67 0.72 26.10
C THR A 226 -13.97 -0.52 26.65
N LEU A 227 -14.74 -1.50 27.14
CA LEU A 227 -14.24 -2.81 27.54
C LEU A 227 -13.65 -3.54 26.33
N ALA A 228 -14.32 -3.48 25.17
CA ALA A 228 -13.80 -4.03 23.93
C ALA A 228 -12.44 -3.43 23.53
N HIS A 229 -12.25 -2.11 23.68
CA HIS A 229 -10.95 -1.49 23.42
C HIS A 229 -9.86 -2.00 24.37
N LYS A 230 -10.15 -2.10 25.68
CA LYS A 230 -9.17 -2.61 26.66
C LYS A 230 -8.80 -4.08 26.44
N ILE A 231 -9.78 -4.94 26.14
CA ILE A 231 -9.52 -6.37 25.84
C ILE A 231 -8.73 -6.51 24.54
N ARG A 232 -9.07 -5.73 23.51
CA ARG A 232 -8.34 -5.72 22.25
C ARG A 232 -6.87 -5.33 22.47
N ASP A 233 -6.60 -4.27 23.21
CA ASP A 233 -5.23 -3.82 23.46
C ASP A 233 -4.42 -4.83 24.30
N LEU A 234 -5.10 -5.67 25.09
CA LEU A 234 -4.47 -6.75 25.87
C LEU A 234 -4.08 -7.97 25.02
N TYR A 235 -4.97 -8.43 24.14
CA TYR A 235 -4.77 -9.65 23.34
C TYR A 235 -4.21 -9.39 21.94
N ASP A 236 -4.26 -8.16 21.46
CA ASP A 236 -3.94 -7.73 20.09
C ASP A 236 -4.51 -8.67 18.99
N PRO A 237 -5.82 -9.02 19.03
CA PRO A 237 -6.37 -9.99 18.10
C PRO A 237 -6.65 -9.34 16.74
N ALA A 238 -6.63 -10.15 15.68
CA ALA A 238 -7.05 -9.73 14.33
C ALA A 238 -8.53 -9.31 14.28
N GLY A 239 -9.35 -9.90 15.15
CA GLY A 239 -10.74 -9.53 15.40
C GLY A 239 -11.15 -9.88 16.83
N LEU A 240 -11.95 -9.02 17.45
CA LEU A 240 -12.51 -9.19 18.78
C LEU A 240 -14.04 -9.19 18.68
N PHE A 241 -14.67 -10.21 19.26
CA PHE A 241 -16.12 -10.31 19.37
C PHE A 241 -16.51 -10.52 20.82
N LEU A 242 -17.29 -9.59 21.36
CA LEU A 242 -17.87 -9.68 22.69
C LEU A 242 -19.37 -9.94 22.57
N LEU A 243 -19.87 -10.99 23.23
CA LEU A 243 -21.29 -11.26 23.38
C LEU A 243 -21.67 -11.03 24.85
N VAL A 244 -22.48 -10.02 25.11
CA VAL A 244 -22.93 -9.68 26.47
C VAL A 244 -24.42 -9.91 26.59
N ASP A 245 -24.85 -10.74 27.52
CA ASP A 245 -26.27 -10.94 27.85
C ASP A 245 -26.72 -9.89 28.88
N LEU A 246 -27.67 -9.05 28.48
CA LEU A 246 -28.27 -8.01 29.33
C LEU A 246 -29.66 -8.41 29.86
N GLY A 247 -30.05 -9.68 29.70
CA GLY A 247 -31.30 -10.26 30.18
C GLY A 247 -32.47 -10.11 29.20
N GLU A 248 -32.73 -8.90 28.67
CA GLU A 248 -33.78 -8.68 27.66
C GLU A 248 -33.30 -8.91 26.22
N TYR A 249 -32.01 -8.74 25.98
CA TYR A 249 -31.37 -8.89 24.67
C TYR A 249 -29.87 -9.16 24.85
N LEU A 250 -29.27 -9.83 23.87
CA LEU A 250 -27.83 -9.97 23.76
C LEU A 250 -27.26 -8.79 22.97
N GLN A 251 -26.15 -8.23 23.44
CA GLN A 251 -25.40 -7.22 22.73
C GLN A 251 -24.11 -7.84 22.17
N LEU A 252 -23.96 -7.79 20.85
CA LEU A 252 -22.73 -8.12 20.15
C LEU A 252 -21.93 -6.84 19.92
N VAL A 253 -20.69 -6.81 20.39
CA VAL A 253 -19.71 -5.75 20.07
C VAL A 253 -18.56 -6.39 19.33
N ALA A 254 -18.31 -5.91 18.11
CA ALA A 254 -17.26 -6.42 17.26
C ALA A 254 -16.26 -5.33 16.87
N ARG A 255 -14.97 -5.68 16.91
CA ARG A 255 -13.86 -4.80 16.57
C ARG A 255 -12.84 -5.57 15.74
N SER A 256 -12.34 -4.95 14.68
CA SER A 256 -11.25 -5.51 13.87
C SER A 256 -10.03 -4.59 13.93
N THR A 257 -8.85 -5.19 14.07
CA THR A 257 -7.56 -4.50 13.90
C THR A 257 -7.08 -4.57 12.45
N THR A 258 -7.60 -5.51 11.66
CA THR A 258 -7.16 -5.78 10.29
C THR A 258 -8.31 -5.66 9.31
N ASP A 259 -8.02 -5.34 8.04
CA ASP A 259 -9.04 -5.38 6.99
C ASP A 259 -9.43 -6.84 6.60
N ALA A 260 -8.89 -7.81 7.34
CA ALA A 260 -9.09 -9.24 7.12
C ALA A 260 -10.41 -9.76 7.66
N VAL A 261 -10.84 -9.17 8.78
CA VAL A 261 -12.07 -9.55 9.46
C VAL A 261 -13.04 -8.39 9.29
N ASP A 262 -13.94 -8.50 8.33
CA ASP A 262 -15.03 -7.52 8.16
C ASP A 262 -16.08 -7.75 9.24
N VAL A 263 -15.92 -7.05 10.36
CA VAL A 263 -16.86 -7.14 11.50
C VAL A 263 -18.21 -6.51 11.20
N GLY A 264 -18.28 -5.61 10.22
CA GLY A 264 -19.53 -4.99 9.76
C GLY A 264 -20.45 -6.04 9.15
N HIS A 265 -19.90 -6.85 8.23
CA HIS A 265 -20.65 -7.92 7.60
C HIS A 265 -21.14 -8.98 8.61
N VAL A 266 -20.32 -9.31 9.60
CA VAL A 266 -20.70 -10.23 10.68
C VAL A 266 -21.85 -9.65 11.51
N ALA A 267 -21.79 -8.37 11.87
CA ALA A 267 -22.85 -7.71 12.63
C ALA A 267 -24.17 -7.58 11.85
N ASP A 268 -24.11 -7.33 10.54
CA ASP A 268 -25.29 -7.27 9.66
C ASP A 268 -26.09 -8.58 9.67
N HIS A 269 -25.40 -9.74 9.72
CA HIS A 269 -26.04 -11.05 9.81
C HIS A 269 -26.88 -11.23 11.09
N PHE A 270 -26.45 -10.59 12.18
CA PHE A 270 -27.17 -10.58 13.46
C PHE A 270 -28.21 -9.45 13.57
N GLY A 271 -28.52 -8.74 12.47
CA GLY A 271 -29.46 -7.61 12.45
C GLY A 271 -28.91 -6.33 13.05
N GLY A 272 -27.58 -6.23 13.18
CA GLY A 272 -26.86 -5.03 13.60
C GLY A 272 -26.47 -4.12 12.44
N GLY A 273 -25.45 -3.30 12.67
CA GLY A 273 -24.83 -2.46 11.66
C GLY A 273 -23.52 -1.85 12.14
N GLY A 274 -22.68 -1.41 11.20
CA GLY A 274 -21.41 -0.77 11.52
C GLY A 274 -20.48 -0.61 10.33
N HIS A 275 -19.22 -0.33 10.63
CA HIS A 275 -18.12 -0.27 9.66
C HIS A 275 -17.31 -1.57 9.68
N SER A 276 -16.49 -1.77 8.65
CA SER A 276 -15.65 -2.98 8.51
C SER A 276 -14.68 -3.22 9.68
N ARG A 277 -14.39 -2.18 10.49
CA ARG A 277 -13.50 -2.26 11.67
C ARG A 277 -14.22 -2.17 13.02
N ALA A 278 -15.46 -1.72 13.03
CA ALA A 278 -16.20 -1.46 14.26
C ALA A 278 -17.69 -1.63 14.01
N ALA A 279 -18.30 -2.61 14.64
CA ALA A 279 -19.71 -2.89 14.47
C ALA A 279 -20.37 -3.33 15.77
N ALA A 280 -21.70 -3.18 15.84
CA ALA A 280 -22.49 -3.62 16.97
C ALA A 280 -23.83 -4.20 16.49
N ALA A 281 -24.35 -5.19 17.20
CA ALA A 281 -25.67 -5.77 16.95
C ALA A 281 -26.43 -6.02 18.25
N LEU A 282 -27.76 -5.93 18.18
CA LEU A 282 -28.68 -6.22 19.27
C LEU A 282 -29.52 -7.44 18.88
N ILE A 283 -29.27 -8.58 19.53
CA ILE A 283 -29.89 -9.86 19.21
C ILE A 283 -30.96 -10.15 20.28
N ARG A 284 -32.22 -10.29 19.86
CA ARG A 284 -33.36 -10.48 20.77
C ARG A 284 -33.89 -11.92 20.85
N ASP A 285 -33.65 -12.72 19.82
CA ASP A 285 -34.29 -14.04 19.63
C ASP A 285 -33.31 -15.23 19.74
N MET A 286 -32.19 -15.07 20.44
CA MET A 286 -31.17 -16.12 20.56
C MET A 286 -30.60 -16.18 21.99
N ASP A 287 -30.20 -17.38 22.41
CA ASP A 287 -29.40 -17.57 23.62
C ASP A 287 -27.90 -17.34 23.32
N LEU A 288 -27.13 -17.07 24.38
CA LEU A 288 -25.71 -16.70 24.28
C LEU A 288 -24.87 -17.82 23.66
N GLU A 289 -25.17 -19.09 23.94
CA GLU A 289 -24.45 -20.25 23.40
C GLU A 289 -24.74 -20.50 21.91
N THR A 290 -25.99 -20.28 21.47
CA THR A 290 -26.38 -20.40 20.06
C THR A 290 -25.81 -19.25 19.25
N ALA A 291 -25.87 -18.02 19.78
CA ALA A 291 -25.25 -16.84 19.17
C ALA A 291 -23.74 -17.04 19.00
N ARG A 292 -23.06 -17.56 20.03
CA ARG A 292 -21.64 -17.90 19.97
C ARG A 292 -21.33 -18.96 18.91
N ARG A 293 -22.10 -20.04 18.84
CA ARG A 293 -21.88 -21.10 17.85
C ARG A 293 -22.06 -20.59 16.42
N GLU A 294 -23.13 -19.83 16.18
CA GLU A 294 -23.40 -19.26 14.87
C GLU A 294 -22.32 -18.25 14.46
N LEU A 295 -21.82 -17.44 15.41
CA LEU A 295 -20.69 -16.55 15.18
C LEU A 295 -19.43 -17.32 14.76
N LEU A 296 -19.09 -18.41 15.46
CA LEU A 296 -17.93 -19.24 15.11
C LEU A 296 -18.06 -19.88 13.72
N ASP A 297 -19.25 -20.38 13.37
CA ASP A 297 -19.52 -20.95 12.05
C ASP A 297 -19.46 -19.90 10.93
N LEU A 298 -19.82 -18.65 11.23
CA LEU A 298 -19.78 -17.55 10.28
C LEU A 298 -18.34 -17.06 10.07
N LEU A 299 -17.57 -16.95 11.16
CA LEU A 299 -16.14 -16.64 11.12
C LEU A 299 -15.34 -17.70 10.35
N ALA A 300 -15.63 -18.99 10.56
CA ALA A 300 -15.00 -20.08 9.81
C ALA A 300 -15.28 -20.02 8.30
N ARG A 301 -16.43 -19.47 7.88
CA ARG A 301 -16.83 -19.35 6.47
C ARG A 301 -16.31 -18.07 5.80
N HIS A 302 -16.16 -16.97 6.54
CA HIS A 302 -15.80 -15.66 6.01
C HIS A 302 -14.34 -15.28 6.20
N ILE A 303 -13.63 -15.88 7.17
CA ILE A 303 -12.20 -15.66 7.34
C ILE A 303 -11.46 -16.53 6.34
N HIS A 304 -11.11 -15.93 5.19
CA HIS A 304 -10.22 -16.54 4.21
C HIS A 304 -8.76 -16.19 4.54
N PRO A 305 -7.80 -17.12 4.35
CA PRO A 305 -6.38 -16.78 4.43
C PRO A 305 -6.08 -15.76 3.35
N ILE A 306 -5.68 -14.55 3.75
CA ILE A 306 -5.56 -13.44 2.81
C ILE A 306 -4.46 -13.70 1.79
N GLN A 307 -3.30 -14.21 2.24
CA GLN A 307 -2.19 -14.53 1.35
C GLN A 307 -1.42 -15.73 1.90
N THR A 308 -1.33 -16.78 1.09
CA THR A 308 -0.49 -17.94 1.37
C THR A 308 0.89 -17.73 0.79
N VAL A 309 1.90 -18.39 1.35
CA VAL A 309 3.27 -18.41 0.81
C VAL A 309 3.27 -18.75 -0.69
N GLY A 310 2.35 -19.64 -1.12
CA GLY A 310 2.18 -20.02 -2.51
C GLY A 310 1.79 -18.89 -3.46
N GLN A 311 1.19 -17.80 -2.97
CA GLN A 311 0.81 -16.65 -3.79
C GLN A 311 1.95 -15.65 -4.00
N ILE A 312 2.97 -15.68 -3.14
CA ILE A 312 4.13 -14.76 -3.20
C ILE A 312 5.42 -15.44 -3.68
N MET A 313 5.45 -16.77 -3.73
CA MET A 313 6.64 -17.51 -4.13
C MET A 313 6.98 -17.30 -5.60
N SER A 314 8.29 -17.20 -5.88
CA SER A 314 8.82 -17.29 -7.23
C SER A 314 9.13 -18.74 -7.58
N HIS A 315 8.68 -19.18 -8.76
CA HIS A 315 8.97 -20.51 -9.30
C HIS A 315 10.32 -20.53 -10.04
N GLY A 316 10.97 -21.69 -10.10
CA GLY A 316 12.28 -21.85 -10.75
C GLY A 316 13.44 -21.58 -9.80
N VAL A 317 13.49 -22.34 -8.70
CA VAL A 317 14.54 -22.20 -7.68
C VAL A 317 15.83 -22.81 -8.20
N HIS A 318 16.90 -22.01 -8.21
CA HIS A 318 18.25 -22.54 -8.40
C HIS A 318 18.77 -23.03 -7.05
N THR A 319 19.24 -24.28 -7.02
CA THR A 319 19.81 -24.92 -5.82
C THR A 319 21.26 -25.27 -6.07
N LEU A 320 22.09 -25.17 -5.02
CA LEU A 320 23.48 -25.64 -5.09
C LEU A 320 23.65 -26.95 -4.31
N PRO A 321 24.46 -27.90 -4.80
CA PRO A 321 24.81 -29.09 -4.03
C PRO A 321 25.72 -28.73 -2.84
N PRO A 322 25.71 -29.53 -1.76
CA PRO A 322 26.49 -29.27 -0.55
C PRO A 322 28.01 -29.26 -0.77
N GLU A 323 28.48 -29.92 -1.83
CA GLU A 323 29.90 -30.04 -2.20
C GLU A 323 30.44 -28.84 -2.98
N THR A 324 29.57 -27.95 -3.47
CA THR A 324 29.99 -26.73 -4.19
C THR A 324 30.91 -25.90 -3.31
N THR A 325 31.98 -25.37 -3.89
CA THR A 325 32.92 -24.54 -3.14
C THR A 325 32.36 -23.15 -2.88
N VAL A 326 32.85 -22.47 -1.83
CA VAL A 326 32.44 -21.09 -1.53
C VAL A 326 32.73 -20.13 -2.69
N ASP A 327 33.83 -20.33 -3.43
CA ASP A 327 34.17 -19.49 -4.57
C ASP A 327 33.25 -19.72 -5.78
N GLU A 328 32.92 -20.98 -6.09
CA GLU A 328 31.92 -21.30 -7.13
C GLU A 328 30.54 -20.75 -6.76
N ALA A 329 30.14 -20.87 -5.49
CA ALA A 329 28.88 -20.32 -5.01
C ALA A 329 28.87 -18.77 -5.07
N ALA A 330 30.01 -18.12 -4.83
CA ALA A 330 30.15 -16.68 -4.98
C ALA A 330 30.04 -16.23 -6.45
N GLU A 331 30.67 -16.97 -7.37
CA GLU A 331 30.53 -16.74 -8.81
C GLU A 331 29.08 -16.91 -9.27
N GLU A 332 28.39 -17.95 -8.80
CA GLU A 332 26.96 -18.16 -9.09
C GLU A 332 26.07 -17.06 -8.48
N MET A 333 26.38 -16.54 -7.29
CA MET A 333 25.66 -15.39 -6.71
C MET A 333 25.88 -14.12 -7.53
N LEU A 334 27.09 -13.89 -8.02
CA LEU A 334 27.40 -12.75 -8.90
C LEU A 334 26.74 -12.90 -10.27
N ARG A 335 26.73 -14.11 -10.82
CA ARG A 335 26.18 -14.43 -12.15
C ARG A 335 24.67 -14.22 -12.22
N TYR A 336 23.93 -14.68 -11.22
CA TYR A 336 22.47 -14.60 -11.21
C TYR A 336 21.92 -13.45 -10.36
N GLY A 337 22.78 -12.75 -9.61
CA GLY A 337 22.39 -11.64 -8.75
C GLY A 337 21.56 -12.06 -7.54
N PHE A 338 21.66 -13.33 -7.11
CA PHE A 338 20.95 -13.84 -5.95
C PHE A 338 21.73 -13.56 -4.67
N GLU A 339 21.04 -13.11 -3.62
CA GLU A 339 21.64 -12.86 -2.30
C GLU A 339 21.80 -14.13 -1.45
N GLY A 340 21.32 -15.27 -1.95
CA GLY A 340 21.27 -16.53 -1.24
C GLY A 340 20.88 -17.69 -2.17
N TYR A 341 21.24 -18.90 -1.77
CA TYR A 341 20.89 -20.15 -2.45
C TYR A 341 20.42 -21.19 -1.42
N PRO A 342 19.29 -21.87 -1.68
CA PRO A 342 18.98 -23.10 -0.95
C PRO A 342 19.96 -24.20 -1.36
N ILE A 343 20.53 -24.88 -0.37
CA ILE A 343 21.43 -26.02 -0.56
C ILE A 343 20.59 -27.29 -0.50
N ALA A 344 20.64 -28.06 -1.59
CA ALA A 344 19.85 -29.28 -1.73
C ALA A 344 20.74 -30.50 -2.03
N GLU A 345 20.40 -31.63 -1.40
CA GLU A 345 21.02 -32.94 -1.63
C GLU A 345 19.90 -33.91 -1.99
N ASP A 346 20.00 -34.57 -3.15
CA ASP A 346 18.97 -35.48 -3.68
C ASP A 346 17.54 -34.90 -3.72
N GLY A 347 17.42 -33.58 -3.95
CA GLY A 347 16.15 -32.86 -4.03
C GLY A 347 15.61 -32.36 -2.67
N ARG A 348 16.25 -32.73 -1.55
CA ARG A 348 15.89 -32.29 -0.20
C ARG A 348 16.73 -31.11 0.24
N ILE A 349 16.12 -30.16 0.97
CA ILE A 349 16.83 -29.01 1.53
C ILE A 349 17.66 -29.45 2.73
N VAL A 350 18.95 -29.16 2.69
CA VAL A 350 19.89 -29.40 3.80
C VAL A 350 20.22 -28.11 4.54
N GLY A 351 20.08 -26.95 3.88
CA GLY A 351 20.27 -25.65 4.48
C GLY A 351 20.08 -24.49 3.50
N VAL A 352 20.30 -23.28 3.99
CA VAL A 352 20.29 -22.06 3.17
C VAL A 352 21.64 -21.37 3.31
N LEU A 353 22.20 -20.96 2.18
CA LEU A 353 23.42 -20.18 2.09
C LEU A 353 23.08 -18.74 1.74
N SER A 354 23.64 -17.79 2.48
CA SER A 354 23.48 -16.36 2.30
C SER A 354 24.79 -15.70 1.87
N ARG A 355 24.70 -14.57 1.18
CA ARG A 355 25.87 -13.77 0.78
C ARG A 355 26.77 -13.40 1.96
N ARG A 356 26.20 -13.17 3.14
CA ARG A 356 26.95 -12.85 4.36
C ARG A 356 27.89 -13.99 4.79
N GLU A 357 27.47 -15.24 4.63
CA GLU A 357 28.29 -16.41 4.98
C GLU A 357 29.43 -16.59 3.97
N ILE A 358 29.16 -16.40 2.68
CA ILE A 358 30.17 -16.42 1.61
C ILE A 358 31.22 -15.32 1.84
N ASP A 359 30.80 -14.07 2.02
CA ASP A 359 31.71 -12.93 2.24
C ASP A 359 32.60 -13.17 3.46
N ARG A 360 32.04 -13.79 4.52
CA ARG A 360 32.80 -14.15 5.72
C ARG A 360 33.82 -15.25 5.45
N ALA A 361 33.43 -16.30 4.72
CA ALA A 361 34.32 -17.40 4.36
C ALA A 361 35.46 -16.94 3.41
N GLN A 362 35.16 -16.07 2.45
CA GLN A 362 36.17 -15.49 1.55
C GLN A 362 37.17 -14.60 2.28
N ARG A 363 36.73 -13.75 3.22
CA ARG A 363 37.64 -12.96 4.07
C ARG A 363 38.61 -13.82 4.86
N LEU A 364 38.18 -15.02 5.25
CA LEU A 364 39.00 -15.99 5.97
C LEU A 364 39.86 -16.87 5.04
N ARG A 365 39.83 -16.62 3.71
CA ARG A 365 40.52 -17.40 2.67
C ARG A 365 40.08 -18.87 2.62
N LEU A 366 38.80 -19.13 2.87
CA LEU A 366 38.21 -20.47 2.89
C LEU A 366 37.40 -20.75 1.61
N GLY A 367 37.75 -20.10 0.50
CA GLY A 367 37.05 -20.19 -0.79
C GLY A 367 36.95 -21.60 -1.38
N ASN A 368 37.97 -22.43 -1.17
CA ASN A 368 38.00 -23.83 -1.63
C ASN A 368 37.21 -24.81 -0.75
N MET A 369 36.64 -24.36 0.38
CA MET A 369 35.87 -25.23 1.25
C MET A 369 34.43 -25.39 0.73
N PRO A 370 33.79 -26.54 1.00
CA PRO A 370 32.41 -26.78 0.61
C PRO A 370 31.44 -25.86 1.37
N VAL A 371 30.38 -25.44 0.70
CA VAL A 371 29.32 -24.59 1.27
C VAL A 371 28.57 -25.27 2.43
N SER A 372 28.57 -26.60 2.49
CA SER A 372 27.96 -27.39 3.57
C SER A 372 28.49 -27.07 4.99
N HIS A 373 29.69 -26.51 5.09
CA HIS A 373 30.29 -26.09 6.36
C HIS A 373 29.84 -24.70 6.83
N TYR A 374 29.37 -23.85 5.91
CA TYR A 374 29.02 -22.46 6.17
C TYR A 374 27.53 -22.16 6.03
N MET A 375 26.77 -23.05 5.40
CA MET A 375 25.33 -22.92 5.31
C MET A 375 24.69 -22.95 6.69
N THR A 376 23.62 -22.17 6.86
CA THR A 376 22.78 -22.30 8.05
C THR A 376 21.95 -23.58 7.91
N LYS A 377 22.23 -24.55 8.78
CA LYS A 377 21.49 -25.83 8.89
C LYS A 377 20.25 -25.65 9.76
N GLY A 378 19.14 -26.26 9.37
CA GLY A 378 17.89 -26.29 10.12
C GLY A 378 16.67 -26.41 9.22
N ASP A 379 15.48 -26.54 9.83
CA ASP A 379 14.19 -26.55 9.13
C ASP A 379 13.82 -25.14 8.62
N ILE A 380 14.62 -24.63 7.68
CA ILE A 380 14.47 -23.30 7.07
C ILE A 380 13.67 -23.46 5.77
N TYR A 381 12.44 -23.93 5.89
CA TYR A 381 11.50 -24.08 4.78
C TYR A 381 10.07 -23.77 5.23
N VAL A 382 9.21 -23.45 4.27
CA VAL A 382 7.77 -23.25 4.47
C VAL A 382 7.00 -24.08 3.45
N VAL A 383 5.75 -24.44 3.74
CA VAL A 383 4.86 -25.04 2.74
C VAL A 383 4.05 -23.96 2.01
N ALA A 384 3.52 -24.27 0.82
CA ALA A 384 2.76 -23.29 0.02
C ALA A 384 1.51 -22.78 0.76
N GLU A 385 0.95 -23.59 1.66
CA GLU A 385 -0.23 -23.31 2.46
C GLU A 385 0.08 -22.52 3.75
N ASP A 386 1.36 -22.35 4.11
CA ASP A 386 1.76 -21.59 5.29
C ASP A 386 1.40 -20.10 5.14
N SER A 387 1.19 -19.44 6.29
CA SER A 387 0.97 -18.00 6.35
C SER A 387 2.26 -17.21 6.12
N VAL A 388 2.12 -15.98 5.62
CA VAL A 388 3.24 -15.04 5.46
C VAL A 388 3.89 -14.68 6.80
N GLU A 389 3.14 -14.71 7.90
CA GLU A 389 3.65 -14.50 9.26
C GLU A 389 4.60 -15.62 9.70
N ARG A 390 4.27 -16.88 9.43
CA ARG A 390 5.16 -18.02 9.70
C ARG A 390 6.46 -17.89 8.92
N LEU A 391 6.38 -17.47 7.66
CA LEU A 391 7.55 -17.13 6.84
C LEU A 391 8.41 -16.04 7.49
N GLN A 392 7.81 -14.97 8.01
CA GLN A 392 8.51 -13.88 8.71
C GLN A 392 9.19 -14.36 10.00
N GLN A 393 8.53 -15.22 10.78
CA GLN A 393 9.10 -15.81 11.99
C GLN A 393 10.36 -16.63 11.66
N ILE A 394 10.32 -17.43 10.61
CA ILE A 394 11.47 -18.22 10.14
C ILE A 394 12.61 -17.29 9.67
N MET A 395 12.29 -16.26 8.86
CA MET A 395 13.29 -15.28 8.42
C MET A 395 13.97 -14.56 9.59
N THR A 396 13.19 -14.16 10.61
CA THR A 396 13.71 -13.45 11.78
C THR A 396 14.53 -14.37 12.68
N ARG A 397 14.03 -15.58 12.95
CA ARG A 397 14.68 -16.56 13.84
C ARG A 397 16.02 -17.03 13.32
N PHE A 398 16.11 -17.32 12.02
CA PHE A 398 17.34 -17.82 11.40
C PHE A 398 18.18 -16.69 10.76
N GLY A 399 17.69 -15.45 10.75
CA GLY A 399 18.39 -14.30 10.18
C GLY A 399 18.57 -14.37 8.66
N VAL A 400 17.81 -15.23 7.98
CA VAL A 400 17.90 -15.47 6.53
C VAL A 400 17.05 -14.47 5.75
N GLY A 401 17.48 -14.14 4.53
CA GLY A 401 16.77 -13.21 3.64
C GLY A 401 15.88 -13.89 2.60
N GLN A 402 15.99 -15.20 2.49
CA GLN A 402 15.30 -16.04 1.53
C GLN A 402 14.93 -17.34 2.21
N VAL A 403 13.71 -17.81 1.97
CA VAL A 403 13.22 -19.08 2.51
C VAL A 403 12.63 -19.90 1.37
N PRO A 404 13.12 -21.13 1.16
CA PRO A 404 12.55 -22.06 0.18
C PRO A 404 11.16 -22.55 0.61
N VAL A 405 10.31 -22.77 -0.39
CA VAL A 405 8.97 -23.33 -0.26
C VAL A 405 9.00 -24.76 -0.75
N VAL A 406 8.52 -25.68 0.08
CA VAL A 406 8.48 -27.12 -0.22
C VAL A 406 7.07 -27.65 -0.30
N ARG A 407 6.90 -28.73 -1.07
CA ARG A 407 5.71 -29.58 -1.03
C ARG A 407 6.18 -31.02 -0.80
N GLY A 408 6.05 -31.49 0.44
CA GLY A 408 6.71 -32.72 0.87
C GLY A 408 8.22 -32.53 0.94
N ASP A 409 8.98 -33.33 0.19
CA ASP A 409 10.44 -33.28 0.14
C ASP A 409 10.99 -32.43 -1.02
N GLU A 410 10.13 -31.92 -1.90
CA GLU A 410 10.51 -31.22 -3.14
C GLU A 410 10.37 -29.70 -3.02
N ILE A 411 11.36 -28.96 -3.53
CA ILE A 411 11.37 -27.50 -3.55
C ILE A 411 10.54 -26.98 -4.72
N ILE A 412 9.44 -26.30 -4.42
CA ILE A 412 8.49 -25.78 -5.41
C ILE A 412 8.64 -24.28 -5.68
N GLY A 413 9.31 -23.55 -4.80
CA GLY A 413 9.47 -22.10 -4.91
C GLY A 413 10.42 -21.51 -3.88
N ILE A 414 10.67 -20.21 -3.97
CA ILE A 414 11.44 -19.44 -2.99
C ILE A 414 10.76 -18.10 -2.72
N VAL A 415 10.82 -17.63 -1.48
CA VAL A 415 10.34 -16.30 -1.10
C VAL A 415 11.48 -15.47 -0.54
N THR A 416 11.58 -14.22 -0.97
CA THR A 416 12.63 -13.28 -0.52
C THR A 416 12.04 -12.13 0.33
N ARG A 417 12.89 -11.43 1.09
CA ARG A 417 12.51 -10.18 1.79
C ARG A 417 11.87 -9.15 0.86
N THR A 418 12.34 -9.08 -0.38
CA THR A 418 11.79 -8.16 -1.39
C THR A 418 10.34 -8.48 -1.73
N ASP A 419 9.97 -9.76 -1.72
CA ASP A 419 8.59 -10.19 -2.00
C ASP A 419 7.67 -9.86 -0.82
N LEU A 420 8.17 -9.93 0.42
CA LEU A 420 7.48 -9.41 1.61
C LEU A 420 7.29 -7.88 1.55
N ILE A 421 8.31 -7.14 1.13
CA ILE A 421 8.22 -5.68 1.01
C ILE A 421 7.21 -5.26 -0.07
N LYS A 422 7.17 -5.97 -1.20
CA LYS A 422 6.16 -5.74 -2.25
C LYS A 422 4.74 -5.97 -1.75
N LEU A 423 4.56 -6.93 -0.85
CA LEU A 423 3.27 -7.22 -0.22
C LEU A 423 2.82 -6.08 0.70
N TRP A 424 3.75 -5.50 1.48
CA TRP A 424 3.49 -4.34 2.33
C TRP A 424 3.27 -3.04 1.56
N ALA A 425 3.85 -2.92 0.36
CA ALA A 425 3.58 -1.79 -0.55
C ALA A 425 2.13 -1.77 -1.09
N GLY A 426 1.31 -2.75 -0.70
CA GLY A 426 -0.05 -2.97 -1.18
C GLY A 426 -0.04 -3.58 -2.59
N PRO A 427 -1.13 -4.26 -3.00
CA PRO A 427 -1.26 -4.66 -4.39
C PRO A 427 -1.11 -3.41 -5.26
N PRO A 428 -0.39 -3.46 -6.39
CA PRO A 428 -0.39 -2.34 -7.32
C PRO A 428 -1.85 -2.17 -7.76
N ARG A 429 -2.52 -1.17 -7.17
CA ARG A 429 -3.73 -0.61 -7.75
C ARG A 429 -3.36 -0.33 -9.20
N ARG A 430 -4.09 -0.93 -10.15
CA ARG A 430 -4.75 -0.21 -11.26
C ARG A 430 -4.93 -1.10 -12.51
N PRO A 431 -6.07 -1.80 -12.65
CA PRO A 431 -6.65 -2.09 -13.96
C PRO A 431 -6.78 -0.83 -14.83
N ALA A 432 -7.00 0.33 -14.19
CA ALA A 432 -7.09 1.64 -14.85
C ALA A 432 -5.79 2.06 -15.56
N ARG A 433 -4.62 1.72 -15.02
CA ARG A 433 -3.32 2.16 -15.51
C ARG A 433 -2.86 1.35 -16.71
N ARG A 434 -3.15 0.04 -16.68
CA ARG A 434 -2.98 -0.83 -17.84
C ARG A 434 -3.80 -0.34 -19.03
N ARG A 435 -5.06 0.04 -18.80
CA ARG A 435 -5.93 0.63 -19.84
C ARG A 435 -5.37 1.95 -20.37
N GLN A 436 -4.87 2.82 -19.49
CA GLN A 436 -4.28 4.10 -19.88
C GLN A 436 -3.03 3.93 -20.76
N ILE A 437 -2.14 2.99 -20.42
CA ILE A 437 -0.92 2.73 -21.20
C ILE A 437 -1.26 2.09 -22.54
N ALA A 438 -2.22 1.16 -22.58
CA ALA A 438 -2.72 0.60 -23.83
C ALA A 438 -3.28 1.69 -24.77
N GLN A 439 -4.08 2.63 -24.24
CA GLN A 439 -4.59 3.77 -25.01
C GLN A 439 -3.47 4.69 -25.51
N LYS A 440 -2.42 4.91 -24.71
CA LYS A 440 -1.25 5.69 -25.15
C LYS A 440 -0.52 5.01 -26.31
N ILE A 441 -0.31 3.68 -26.26
CA ILE A 441 0.32 2.94 -27.37
C ILE A 441 -0.51 3.06 -28.65
N ASP A 442 -1.82 2.84 -28.53
CA ASP A 442 -2.73 2.90 -29.67
C ASP A 442 -2.83 4.31 -30.28
N ALA A 443 -2.61 5.36 -29.49
CA ALA A 443 -2.58 6.74 -29.96
C ALA A 443 -1.21 7.15 -30.56
N ALA A 444 -0.11 6.58 -30.08
CA ALA A 444 1.25 6.93 -30.51
C ALA A 444 1.66 6.25 -31.82
N LEU A 445 1.13 5.07 -32.12
CA LEU A 445 1.52 4.27 -33.28
C LEU A 445 0.56 4.44 -34.47
N PRO A 446 1.06 4.62 -35.71
CA PRO A 446 0.25 4.57 -36.91
C PRO A 446 -0.48 3.22 -37.06
N GLY A 447 -1.70 3.24 -37.60
CA GLY A 447 -2.55 2.05 -37.76
C GLY A 447 -1.86 0.83 -38.40
N PRO A 448 -1.06 0.98 -39.48
CA PRO A 448 -0.31 -0.13 -40.09
C PRO A 448 0.74 -0.73 -39.16
N LEU A 449 1.43 0.10 -38.38
CA LEU A 449 2.45 -0.34 -37.42
C LEU A 449 1.83 -1.02 -36.20
N LEU A 450 0.69 -0.51 -35.72
CA LEU A 450 -0.09 -1.17 -34.68
C LEU A 450 -0.60 -2.55 -35.14
N GLY A 451 -1.03 -2.66 -36.39
CA GLY A 451 -1.41 -3.94 -37.00
C GLY A 451 -0.25 -4.93 -37.06
N LEU A 452 0.95 -4.47 -37.43
CA LEU A 452 2.16 -5.28 -37.42
C LEU A 452 2.53 -5.76 -36.01
N LEU A 453 2.42 -4.88 -35.01
CA LEU A 453 2.73 -5.18 -33.61
C LEU A 453 1.73 -6.19 -33.01
N LYS A 454 0.44 -6.08 -33.36
CA LYS A 454 -0.57 -7.08 -33.00
C LYS A 454 -0.29 -8.44 -33.62
N GLN A 455 0.08 -8.50 -34.91
CA GLN A 455 0.49 -9.74 -35.57
C GLN A 455 1.74 -10.36 -34.94
N ALA A 456 2.71 -9.53 -34.52
CA ALA A 456 3.89 -9.99 -33.80
C ALA A 456 3.53 -10.60 -32.44
N SER A 457 2.61 -9.98 -31.71
CA SER A 457 2.10 -10.47 -30.42
C SER A 457 1.33 -11.79 -30.56
N GLU A 458 0.43 -11.89 -31.53
CA GLU A 458 -0.32 -13.14 -31.82
C GLU A 458 0.63 -14.29 -32.15
N LEU A 459 1.63 -14.03 -33.00
CA LEU A 459 2.63 -15.01 -33.39
C LEU A 459 3.54 -15.41 -32.21
N ALA A 460 3.89 -14.47 -31.34
CA ALA A 460 4.65 -14.77 -30.13
C ALA A 460 3.84 -15.66 -29.17
N GLN A 461 2.54 -15.40 -29.05
CA GLN A 461 1.62 -16.20 -28.25
C GLN A 461 1.44 -17.61 -28.82
N GLU A 462 1.27 -17.77 -30.14
CA GLU A 462 1.24 -19.09 -30.81
C GLU A 462 2.50 -19.91 -30.52
N MET A 463 3.65 -19.24 -30.37
CA MET A 463 4.93 -19.85 -30.07
C MET A 463 5.21 -20.04 -28.57
N GLY A 464 4.31 -19.57 -27.70
CA GLY A 464 4.48 -19.63 -26.23
C GLY A 464 5.53 -18.67 -25.68
N TYR A 465 5.86 -17.60 -26.41
CA TYR A 465 6.87 -16.61 -26.00
C TYR A 465 6.22 -15.31 -25.54
N PRO A 466 6.56 -14.80 -24.35
CA PRO A 466 6.21 -13.45 -23.93
C PRO A 466 6.92 -12.38 -24.79
N LEU A 467 6.17 -11.38 -25.26
CA LEU A 467 6.67 -10.25 -26.05
C LEU A 467 6.59 -8.94 -25.26
N TYR A 468 7.69 -8.18 -25.28
CA TYR A 468 7.85 -6.90 -24.61
C TYR A 468 8.32 -5.83 -25.59
N VAL A 469 7.86 -4.60 -25.38
CA VAL A 469 8.52 -3.41 -25.92
C VAL A 469 9.31 -2.74 -24.80
N VAL A 470 10.52 -2.28 -25.10
CA VAL A 470 11.49 -1.82 -24.08
C VAL A 470 12.19 -0.55 -24.53
N GLY A 471 12.84 0.14 -23.59
CA GLY A 471 13.81 1.20 -23.90
C GLY A 471 13.19 2.56 -24.21
N GLY A 472 13.80 3.28 -25.17
CA GLY A 472 13.51 4.69 -25.45
C GLY A 472 12.05 4.94 -25.83
N PHE A 473 11.42 4.01 -26.57
CA PHE A 473 10.00 4.09 -26.89
C PHE A 473 9.11 4.16 -25.66
N VAL A 474 9.35 3.30 -24.66
CA VAL A 474 8.52 3.25 -23.45
C VAL A 474 8.65 4.54 -22.64
N ARG A 475 9.87 5.07 -22.55
CA ARG A 475 10.15 6.35 -21.88
C ARG A 475 9.44 7.51 -22.59
N ASP A 476 9.64 7.63 -23.90
CA ASP A 476 9.11 8.75 -24.69
C ASP A 476 7.57 8.69 -24.75
N LEU A 477 6.98 7.48 -24.81
CA LEU A 477 5.53 7.26 -24.67
C LEU A 477 4.96 7.75 -23.33
N LEU A 478 5.72 7.58 -22.23
CA LEU A 478 5.30 8.05 -20.92
C LEU A 478 5.38 9.58 -20.82
N LEU A 479 6.40 10.19 -21.42
CA LEU A 479 6.57 11.64 -21.55
C LEU A 479 5.58 12.30 -22.53
N GLY A 480 4.98 11.52 -23.44
CA GLY A 480 4.06 12.02 -24.46
C GLY A 480 4.75 12.49 -25.74
N GLU A 481 6.03 12.15 -25.90
CA GLU A 481 6.83 12.46 -27.09
C GLU A 481 6.64 11.37 -28.16
N PRO A 482 6.42 11.73 -29.43
CA PRO A 482 6.26 10.75 -30.50
C PRO A 482 7.62 10.13 -30.86
N ASN A 483 7.83 8.88 -30.46
CA ASN A 483 8.96 8.07 -30.90
C ASN A 483 8.44 6.79 -31.57
N LEU A 484 8.99 6.44 -32.74
CA LEU A 484 8.63 5.24 -33.49
C LEU A 484 9.73 4.16 -33.46
N ASP A 485 10.81 4.39 -32.72
CA ASP A 485 11.92 3.44 -32.57
C ASP A 485 11.55 2.30 -31.61
N LEU A 486 10.93 1.26 -32.17
CA LEU A 486 10.40 0.12 -31.42
C LEU A 486 11.46 -0.99 -31.26
N ASP A 487 11.99 -1.09 -30.05
CA ASP A 487 12.79 -2.24 -29.61
C ASP A 487 11.89 -3.31 -29.01
N LEU A 488 11.79 -4.47 -29.68
CA LEU A 488 11.03 -5.61 -29.20
C LEU A 488 11.92 -6.67 -28.56
N VAL A 489 11.61 -7.05 -27.32
CA VAL A 489 12.30 -8.12 -26.59
C VAL A 489 11.38 -9.32 -26.41
N VAL A 490 11.91 -10.51 -26.69
CA VAL A 490 11.19 -11.78 -26.58
C VAL A 490 11.88 -12.65 -25.52
N GLU A 491 11.12 -13.15 -24.55
CA GLU A 491 11.56 -14.22 -23.65
C GLU A 491 11.46 -15.58 -24.37
N GLY A 492 12.34 -15.78 -25.35
CA GLY A 492 12.29 -16.92 -26.26
C GLY A 492 13.19 -16.73 -27.48
N GLU A 493 12.94 -17.45 -28.58
CA GLU A 493 13.78 -17.32 -29.79
C GLU A 493 13.33 -16.16 -30.68
N ALA A 494 13.84 -14.95 -30.42
CA ALA A 494 13.51 -13.74 -31.20
C ALA A 494 13.83 -13.88 -32.70
N ILE A 495 14.90 -14.61 -33.05
CA ILE A 495 15.27 -14.86 -34.45
C ILE A 495 14.20 -15.70 -35.17
N ARG A 496 13.58 -16.67 -34.50
CA ARG A 496 12.50 -17.46 -35.09
C ARG A 496 11.26 -16.61 -35.29
N LEU A 497 10.89 -15.83 -34.28
CA LEU A 497 9.75 -14.91 -34.34
C LEU A 497 9.93 -13.92 -35.50
N ALA A 498 11.07 -13.24 -35.57
CA ALA A 498 11.35 -12.23 -36.58
C ALA A 498 11.33 -12.80 -38.00
N ARG A 499 11.89 -14.00 -38.22
CA ARG A 499 11.84 -14.67 -39.54
C ARG A 499 10.42 -15.03 -39.95
N HIS A 500 9.61 -15.50 -39.01
CA HIS A 500 8.26 -15.95 -39.27
C HIS A 500 7.33 -14.75 -39.53
N LEU A 501 7.49 -13.66 -38.77
CA LEU A 501 6.84 -12.38 -39.01
C LEU A 501 7.27 -11.77 -40.36
N GLY A 502 8.57 -11.74 -40.65
CA GLY A 502 9.08 -11.23 -41.93
C GLY A 502 8.54 -11.97 -43.15
N ARG A 503 8.33 -13.29 -43.06
CA ARG A 503 7.67 -14.08 -44.12
C ARG A 503 6.20 -13.72 -44.31
N ARG A 504 5.44 -13.52 -43.23
CA ARG A 504 4.03 -13.10 -43.30
C ARG A 504 3.87 -11.71 -43.91
N VAL A 505 4.80 -10.80 -43.61
CA VAL A 505 4.74 -9.38 -44.04
C VAL A 505 5.43 -9.16 -45.40
N GLY A 506 6.21 -10.13 -45.88
CA GLY A 506 6.99 -10.02 -47.12
C GLY A 506 8.25 -9.16 -46.99
N ALA A 507 8.79 -9.01 -45.76
CA ALA A 507 9.93 -8.16 -45.45
C ALA A 507 11.25 -8.94 -45.34
N ARG A 508 12.37 -8.28 -45.61
CA ARG A 508 13.72 -8.87 -45.47
C ARG A 508 14.09 -8.95 -43.99
N THR A 509 14.71 -10.05 -43.59
CA THR A 509 15.15 -10.25 -42.20
C THR A 509 16.66 -10.48 -42.13
N ARG A 510 17.34 -9.71 -41.27
CA ARG A 510 18.77 -9.86 -40.99
C ARG A 510 18.92 -10.37 -39.56
N SER A 511 19.48 -11.56 -39.38
CA SER A 511 19.66 -12.16 -38.05
C SER A 511 21.13 -12.25 -37.66
N HIS A 512 21.47 -11.81 -36.45
CA HIS A 512 22.80 -11.92 -35.85
C HIS A 512 22.79 -13.01 -34.77
N LYS A 513 23.12 -14.25 -35.16
CA LYS A 513 23.05 -15.43 -34.28
C LYS A 513 23.85 -15.28 -32.98
N ARG A 514 25.02 -14.64 -33.03
CA ARG A 514 25.93 -14.47 -31.88
C ARG A 514 25.36 -13.60 -30.76
N PHE A 515 24.46 -12.67 -31.09
CA PHE A 515 23.89 -11.71 -30.13
C PHE A 515 22.39 -11.94 -29.88
N GLY A 516 21.80 -12.98 -30.49
CA GLY A 516 20.37 -13.27 -30.34
C GLY A 516 19.44 -12.19 -30.90
N THR A 517 19.93 -11.31 -31.78
CA THR A 517 19.15 -10.20 -32.35
C THR A 517 18.76 -10.45 -33.81
N ALA A 518 17.62 -9.90 -34.21
CA ALA A 518 17.11 -9.93 -35.57
C ALA A 518 16.49 -8.58 -35.92
N LYS A 519 16.74 -8.12 -37.15
CA LYS A 519 16.20 -6.86 -37.68
C LYS A 519 15.32 -7.18 -38.89
N ILE A 520 14.09 -6.68 -38.87
CA ILE A 520 13.17 -6.74 -40.02
C ILE A 520 13.31 -5.41 -40.77
N ILE A 521 13.71 -5.46 -42.03
CA ILE A 521 13.91 -4.29 -42.88
C ILE A 521 12.67 -4.15 -43.77
N LEU A 522 11.97 -3.02 -43.65
CA LEU A 522 10.72 -2.70 -44.35
C LEU A 522 11.00 -1.87 -45.63
N GLU A 523 11.99 -2.29 -46.41
CA GLU A 523 12.41 -1.65 -47.67
C GLU A 523 11.20 -1.45 -48.62
N GLY A 524 10.94 -0.20 -49.01
CA GLY A 524 9.85 0.17 -49.93
C GLY A 524 8.46 0.32 -49.31
N ARG A 525 8.31 0.10 -47.99
CA ARG A 525 7.05 0.32 -47.24
C ARG A 525 7.22 1.32 -46.09
N GLU A 526 8.28 2.10 -46.12
CA GLU A 526 8.63 3.13 -45.12
C GLU A 526 7.52 4.17 -44.95
N ALA A 527 6.91 4.60 -46.06
CA ALA A 527 5.77 5.52 -46.05
C ALA A 527 4.46 4.90 -45.50
N GLU A 528 4.36 3.57 -45.47
CA GLU A 528 3.18 2.85 -44.96
C GLU A 528 3.29 2.57 -43.46
N PHE A 529 4.47 2.19 -42.98
CA PHE A 529 4.70 1.83 -41.57
C PHE A 529 5.32 2.96 -40.73
N GLY A 530 5.82 4.03 -41.35
CA GLY A 530 6.45 5.17 -40.67
C GLY A 530 7.85 4.87 -40.11
N ILE A 531 8.35 3.65 -40.28
CA ILE A 531 9.67 3.21 -39.77
C ILE A 531 10.45 2.43 -40.85
N PRO A 532 11.79 2.59 -40.89
CA PRO A 532 12.64 1.85 -41.83
C PRO A 532 12.84 0.38 -41.44
N SER A 533 12.74 0.07 -40.15
CA SER A 533 13.02 -1.26 -39.63
C SER A 533 12.44 -1.48 -38.24
N LEU A 534 12.23 -2.75 -37.89
CA LEU A 534 11.81 -3.19 -36.56
C LEU A 534 12.87 -4.12 -35.96
N ASP A 535 13.32 -3.82 -34.74
CA ASP A 535 14.40 -4.53 -34.07
C ASP A 535 13.84 -5.53 -33.04
N PHE A 536 14.32 -6.78 -33.11
CA PHE A 536 13.97 -7.88 -32.22
C PHE A 536 15.21 -8.37 -31.48
N ALA A 537 15.12 -8.46 -30.16
CA ALA A 537 16.15 -9.02 -29.31
C ALA A 537 15.61 -10.19 -28.48
N THR A 538 16.43 -11.21 -28.29
CA THR A 538 16.16 -12.27 -27.30
C THR A 538 16.55 -11.73 -25.93
N ALA A 539 15.68 -11.87 -24.93
CA ALA A 539 16.00 -11.53 -23.55
C ALA A 539 17.26 -12.29 -23.11
N ARG A 540 18.27 -11.55 -22.66
CA ARG A 540 19.60 -12.10 -22.42
C ARG A 540 20.25 -11.59 -21.14
N LEU A 541 21.04 -12.46 -20.54
CA LEU A 541 22.03 -12.09 -19.52
C LEU A 541 23.36 -11.80 -20.26
N GLU A 542 23.99 -10.67 -19.93
CA GLU A 542 25.30 -10.29 -20.46
C GLU A 542 26.35 -10.43 -19.38
N PHE A 543 27.38 -11.24 -19.62
CA PHE A 543 28.54 -11.38 -18.74
C PHE A 543 29.75 -10.72 -19.38
N TYR A 544 30.45 -9.88 -18.62
CA TYR A 544 31.70 -9.24 -19.06
C TYR A 544 32.88 -9.92 -18.36
N PRO A 545 33.69 -10.74 -19.07
CA PRO A 545 34.81 -11.44 -18.45
C PRO A 545 35.91 -10.48 -17.93
N TYR A 546 35.98 -9.25 -18.43
CA TYR A 546 36.82 -8.16 -17.92
C TYR A 546 36.30 -6.80 -18.43
N SER A 547 36.69 -5.70 -17.78
CA SER A 547 36.24 -4.34 -18.10
C SER A 547 36.52 -3.96 -19.56
N ALA A 548 35.54 -3.32 -20.23
CA ALA A 548 35.57 -2.92 -21.64
C ALA A 548 35.62 -4.06 -22.69
N ALA A 549 35.38 -5.32 -22.30
CA ALA A 549 35.21 -6.44 -23.22
C ALA A 549 33.83 -6.46 -23.90
N LEU A 550 33.70 -7.23 -24.99
CA LEU A 550 32.38 -7.59 -25.53
C LEU A 550 31.72 -8.61 -24.61
N PRO A 551 30.40 -8.51 -24.33
CA PRO A 551 29.71 -9.41 -23.42
C PRO A 551 29.51 -10.80 -24.03
N GLU A 552 29.55 -11.83 -23.18
CA GLU A 552 29.02 -13.16 -23.46
C GLU A 552 27.52 -13.20 -23.18
N VAL A 553 26.76 -13.93 -24.00
CA VAL A 553 25.29 -13.82 -24.07
C VAL A 553 24.63 -15.18 -23.77
N GLU A 554 23.83 -15.23 -22.70
CA GLU A 554 22.97 -16.38 -22.35
C GLU A 554 21.49 -15.99 -22.33
N ARG A 555 20.58 -16.95 -22.58
CA ARG A 555 19.13 -16.70 -22.54
C ARG A 555 18.69 -16.46 -21.10
N SER A 556 17.90 -15.41 -20.86
CA SER A 556 17.45 -15.07 -19.50
C SER A 556 16.08 -14.38 -19.50
N SER A 557 15.59 -14.04 -18.31
CA SER A 557 14.34 -13.31 -18.10
C SER A 557 14.45 -11.82 -18.48
N ILE A 558 13.32 -11.17 -18.73
CA ILE A 558 13.24 -9.73 -19.00
C ILE A 558 13.85 -8.91 -17.86
N LYS A 559 13.72 -9.37 -16.61
CA LYS A 559 14.32 -8.70 -15.45
C LYS A 559 15.84 -8.61 -15.57
N ALA A 560 16.50 -9.70 -15.98
CA ALA A 560 17.94 -9.71 -16.22
C ALA A 560 18.34 -8.86 -17.43
N ASP A 561 17.52 -8.84 -18.49
CA ASP A 561 17.75 -7.99 -19.67
C ASP A 561 17.63 -6.49 -19.37
N LEU A 562 16.76 -6.12 -18.44
CA LEU A 562 16.59 -4.72 -18.01
C LEU A 562 17.74 -4.26 -17.10
N HIS A 563 18.30 -5.15 -16.28
CA HIS A 563 19.42 -4.84 -15.38
C HIS A 563 20.71 -4.42 -16.12
N ARG A 564 20.98 -5.02 -17.30
CA ARG A 564 22.17 -4.68 -18.10
C ARG A 564 22.05 -3.33 -18.81
N ARG A 565 20.90 -2.67 -18.79
CA ARG A 565 20.71 -1.39 -19.49
C ARG A 565 21.45 -0.27 -18.78
N ASP A 566 21.50 0.87 -19.47
CA ASP A 566 22.38 1.98 -19.11
C ASP A 566 21.82 2.83 -17.95
N PHE A 567 20.54 3.17 -17.97
CA PHE A 567 19.90 4.05 -16.97
C PHE A 567 18.54 3.53 -16.53
N THR A 568 18.12 3.87 -15.30
CA THR A 568 16.82 3.48 -14.72
C THR A 568 15.65 3.88 -15.63
N ILE A 569 15.69 5.07 -16.21
CA ILE A 569 14.70 5.59 -17.18
C ILE A 569 14.54 4.71 -18.44
N ASN A 570 15.55 3.91 -18.79
CA ASN A 570 15.55 3.02 -19.95
C ASN A 570 15.26 1.55 -19.57
N THR A 571 14.98 1.27 -18.30
CA THR A 571 14.66 -0.08 -17.78
C THR A 571 13.17 -0.41 -17.74
N LEU A 572 12.35 0.44 -18.37
CA LEU A 572 10.92 0.23 -18.46
C LEU A 572 10.58 -0.72 -19.61
N ALA A 573 9.69 -1.67 -19.34
CA ALA A 573 9.17 -2.60 -20.34
C ALA A 573 7.65 -2.63 -20.33
N ILE A 574 7.02 -2.69 -21.49
CA ILE A 574 5.56 -2.90 -21.61
C ILE A 574 5.31 -4.26 -22.26
N ARG A 575 4.48 -5.07 -21.63
CA ARG A 575 4.07 -6.37 -22.15
C ARG A 575 3.01 -6.22 -23.24
N LEU A 576 3.19 -6.94 -24.34
CA LEU A 576 2.35 -6.83 -25.55
C LEU A 576 1.43 -8.05 -25.76
N ASP A 577 1.48 -9.07 -24.91
CA ASP A 577 0.65 -10.28 -25.03
C ASP A 577 -0.85 -9.99 -24.88
N SER A 578 -1.72 -10.70 -25.60
CA SER A 578 -3.18 -10.47 -25.60
C SER A 578 -3.83 -10.44 -24.20
N GLY A 579 -3.33 -11.26 -23.26
CA GLY A 579 -3.79 -11.29 -21.86
C GLY A 579 -3.22 -10.17 -20.97
N HIS A 580 -2.12 -9.52 -21.37
CA HIS A 580 -1.34 -8.57 -20.57
C HIS A 580 -1.02 -7.24 -21.29
N TYR A 581 -1.63 -6.96 -22.44
CA TYR A 581 -1.37 -5.75 -23.24
C TYR A 581 -1.47 -4.47 -22.41
N GLY A 582 -0.42 -3.65 -22.45
CA GLY A 582 -0.31 -2.39 -21.68
C GLY A 582 0.16 -2.57 -20.23
N GLN A 583 0.58 -3.76 -19.82
CA GLN A 583 1.18 -3.97 -18.49
C GLN A 583 2.62 -3.43 -18.49
N LEU A 584 2.83 -2.33 -17.76
CA LEU A 584 4.17 -1.77 -17.51
C LEU A 584 4.87 -2.57 -16.41
N LEU A 585 6.08 -3.03 -16.70
CA LEU A 585 7.02 -3.62 -15.77
C LEU A 585 8.09 -2.58 -15.45
N ASP A 586 8.16 -2.20 -14.16
CA ASP A 586 9.20 -1.36 -13.61
C ASP A 586 9.80 -2.09 -12.39
N PHE A 587 11.01 -2.61 -12.54
CA PHE A 587 11.71 -3.32 -11.47
C PHE A 587 12.69 -2.43 -10.70
N TYR A 588 13.07 -1.27 -11.26
CA TYR A 588 14.19 -0.46 -10.80
C TYR A 588 13.81 1.00 -10.50
N GLY A 589 12.51 1.34 -10.52
CA GLY A 589 12.01 2.67 -10.19
C GLY A 589 12.16 3.69 -11.33
N GLY A 590 12.27 3.22 -12.57
CA GLY A 590 12.47 4.07 -13.74
C GLY A 590 11.32 5.05 -13.98
N GLU A 591 10.10 4.72 -13.56
CA GLU A 591 8.96 5.64 -13.70
C GLU A 591 9.06 6.83 -12.75
N GLN A 592 9.58 6.61 -11.54
CA GLN A 592 9.74 7.68 -10.55
C GLN A 592 10.85 8.63 -11.00
N ASP A 593 11.99 8.09 -11.42
CA ASP A 593 13.10 8.87 -11.94
C ASP A 593 12.70 9.67 -13.20
N LEU A 594 11.79 9.12 -14.02
CA LEU A 594 11.23 9.84 -15.17
C LEU A 594 10.36 11.04 -14.77
N LYS A 595 9.61 10.93 -13.67
CA LYS A 595 8.78 12.04 -13.13
C LYS A 595 9.63 13.12 -12.47
N ASP A 596 10.67 12.69 -11.77
CA ASP A 596 11.59 13.58 -11.06
C ASP A 596 12.64 14.21 -12.01
N GLY A 597 12.70 13.74 -13.27
CA GLY A 597 13.63 14.25 -14.29
C GLY A 597 15.09 13.90 -13.98
N LEU A 598 15.34 12.70 -13.47
CA LEU A 598 16.65 12.26 -13.00
C LEU A 598 17.26 11.18 -13.90
N ILE A 599 18.55 11.33 -14.22
CA ILE A 599 19.35 10.28 -14.87
C ILE A 599 20.16 9.56 -13.81
N ARG A 600 19.78 8.31 -13.52
CA ARG A 600 20.42 7.42 -12.55
C ARG A 600 20.95 6.16 -13.22
N VAL A 601 22.17 5.75 -12.87
CA VAL A 601 22.75 4.45 -13.25
C VAL A 601 22.24 3.33 -12.33
N LEU A 602 22.08 2.11 -12.88
CA LEU A 602 21.58 0.97 -12.11
C LEU A 602 22.53 0.48 -11.02
N HIS A 603 23.84 0.51 -11.30
CA HIS A 603 24.89 0.03 -10.39
C HIS A 603 26.18 0.80 -10.61
N SER A 604 27.02 0.91 -9.58
CA SER A 604 28.26 1.69 -9.60
C SER A 604 29.28 1.21 -10.64
N LEU A 605 29.23 -0.08 -11.02
CA LEU A 605 30.12 -0.66 -12.03
C LEU A 605 29.63 -0.45 -13.47
N SER A 606 28.38 0.01 -13.67
CA SER A 606 27.78 0.23 -14.99
C SER A 606 28.67 1.05 -15.94
N LEU A 607 29.28 2.12 -15.40
CA LEU A 607 30.16 3.02 -16.17
C LEU A 607 31.57 2.45 -16.40
N ILE A 608 32.00 1.52 -15.55
CA ILE A 608 33.29 0.82 -15.69
C ILE A 608 33.19 -0.33 -16.69
N GLU A 609 32.05 -1.03 -16.70
CA GLU A 609 31.73 -2.11 -17.63
C GLU A 609 31.60 -1.59 -19.07
N ASP A 610 30.87 -0.48 -19.27
CA ASP A 610 30.74 0.18 -20.57
C ASP A 610 30.91 1.71 -20.47
N PRO A 611 32.13 2.23 -20.65
CA PRO A 611 32.41 3.67 -20.51
C PRO A 611 31.70 4.56 -21.54
N THR A 612 31.12 4.00 -22.61
CA THR A 612 30.29 4.79 -23.56
C THR A 612 29.02 5.34 -22.92
N ARG A 613 28.58 4.78 -21.78
CA ARG A 613 27.42 5.27 -21.02
C ARG A 613 27.62 6.69 -20.49
N ILE A 614 28.85 7.13 -20.25
CA ILE A 614 29.15 8.51 -19.86
C ILE A 614 28.72 9.49 -20.95
N MET A 615 29.08 9.21 -22.21
CA MET A 615 28.69 10.05 -23.36
C MET A 615 27.16 10.03 -23.56
N ARG A 616 26.53 8.88 -23.31
CA ARG A 616 25.06 8.75 -23.37
C ARG A 616 24.34 9.50 -22.25
N ALA A 617 24.92 9.55 -21.04
CA ALA A 617 24.38 10.32 -19.93
C ALA A 617 24.29 11.81 -20.31
N ALA A 618 25.40 12.37 -20.81
CA ALA A 618 25.46 13.75 -21.28
C ALA A 618 24.47 14.02 -22.42
N ARG A 619 24.36 13.09 -23.39
CA ARG A 619 23.36 13.22 -24.46
C ARG A 619 21.93 13.24 -23.93
N PHE A 620 21.58 12.32 -23.03
CA PHE A 620 20.23 12.25 -22.48
C PHE A 620 19.91 13.43 -21.57
N GLU A 621 20.88 13.95 -20.82
CA GLU A 621 20.73 15.17 -20.01
C GLU A 621 20.30 16.35 -20.88
N GLN A 622 21.03 16.58 -21.98
CA GLN A 622 20.75 17.69 -22.90
C GLN A 622 19.47 17.47 -23.71
N ARG A 623 19.23 16.25 -24.21
CA ARG A 623 18.05 15.94 -25.04
C ARG A 623 16.74 15.97 -24.24
N LEU A 624 16.74 15.46 -23.01
CA LEU A 624 15.53 15.33 -22.19
C LEU A 624 15.34 16.49 -21.20
N GLY A 625 16.35 17.35 -21.01
CA GLY A 625 16.34 18.41 -20.00
C GLY A 625 16.36 17.87 -18.56
N PHE A 626 16.88 16.66 -18.37
CA PHE A 626 16.96 16.00 -17.07
C PHE A 626 18.26 16.37 -16.36
N VAL A 627 18.32 16.09 -15.05
CA VAL A 627 19.51 16.32 -14.24
C VAL A 627 20.16 14.99 -13.90
N ILE A 628 21.48 14.90 -14.06
CA ILE A 628 22.23 13.72 -13.61
C ILE A 628 22.23 13.70 -12.08
N GLU A 629 21.88 12.55 -11.49
CA GLU A 629 21.87 12.39 -10.03
C GLU A 629 23.27 12.67 -9.45
N PRO A 630 23.40 13.38 -8.30
CA PRO A 630 24.71 13.73 -7.73
C PRO A 630 25.68 12.55 -7.59
N ARG A 631 25.19 11.40 -7.14
CA ARG A 631 25.98 10.17 -7.03
C ARG A 631 26.38 9.60 -8.38
N THR A 632 25.52 9.73 -9.39
CA THR A 632 25.84 9.31 -10.75
C THR A 632 26.92 10.23 -11.36
N ALA A 633 26.89 11.53 -11.06
CA ALA A 633 27.94 12.46 -11.48
C ALA A 633 29.31 12.12 -10.86
N GLU A 634 29.36 11.81 -9.56
CA GLU A 634 30.59 11.32 -8.90
C GLU A 634 31.14 10.06 -9.58
N LEU A 635 30.26 9.09 -9.88
CA LEU A 635 30.65 7.86 -10.57
C LEU A 635 31.13 8.10 -12.01
N ILE A 636 30.59 9.12 -12.69
CA ILE A 636 31.07 9.54 -14.01
C ILE A 636 32.50 10.05 -13.89
N ASP A 637 32.77 10.95 -12.95
CA ASP A 637 34.11 11.52 -12.73
C ASP A 637 35.15 10.42 -12.43
N ASP A 638 34.80 9.45 -11.60
CA ASP A 638 35.66 8.30 -11.28
C ASP A 638 35.92 7.39 -12.50
N ALA A 639 34.94 7.26 -13.40
CA ALA A 639 35.02 6.40 -14.58
C ALA A 639 35.60 7.09 -15.82
N LEU A 640 35.81 8.41 -15.81
CA LEU A 640 36.38 9.18 -16.94
C LEU A 640 37.68 8.58 -17.50
N PRO A 641 38.66 8.12 -16.69
CA PRO A 641 39.89 7.53 -17.23
C PRO A 641 39.67 6.25 -18.04
N MET A 642 38.54 5.54 -17.83
CA MET A 642 38.22 4.31 -18.55
C MET A 642 37.75 4.56 -19.99
N LEU A 643 37.32 5.77 -20.34
CA LEU A 643 36.96 6.14 -21.72
C LEU A 643 38.12 5.94 -22.71
N VAL A 644 39.37 6.08 -22.25
CA VAL A 644 40.58 5.86 -23.08
C VAL A 644 40.69 4.40 -23.56
N ARG A 645 40.07 3.44 -22.85
CA ARG A 645 40.07 2.01 -23.21
C ARG A 645 39.00 1.64 -24.24
N VAL A 646 38.09 2.56 -24.57
CA VAL A 646 37.03 2.33 -25.56
C VAL A 646 37.61 2.47 -26.97
N THR A 647 37.17 1.61 -27.90
CA THR A 647 37.58 1.71 -29.30
C THR A 647 37.09 3.02 -29.93
N GLY A 648 37.95 3.68 -30.71
CA GLY A 648 37.64 4.97 -31.35
C GLY A 648 36.42 4.95 -32.26
N GLU A 649 36.05 3.78 -32.81
CA GLU A 649 34.83 3.62 -33.61
C GLU A 649 33.54 3.82 -32.80
N ARG A 650 33.49 3.32 -31.55
CA ARG A 650 32.33 3.50 -30.67
C ARG A 650 32.19 4.96 -30.22
N ILE A 651 33.31 5.61 -29.88
CA ILE A 651 33.33 7.04 -29.54
C ILE A 651 32.83 7.88 -30.71
N ARG A 652 33.32 7.60 -31.93
CA ARG A 652 32.87 8.27 -33.15
C ARG A 652 31.38 8.10 -33.39
N HIS A 653 30.83 6.90 -33.15
CA HIS A 653 29.39 6.65 -33.32
C HIS A 653 28.54 7.47 -32.34
N GLU A 654 28.90 7.50 -31.06
CA GLU A 654 28.18 8.32 -30.08
C GLU A 654 28.28 9.83 -30.39
N LEU A 655 29.44 10.31 -30.85
CA LEU A 655 29.60 11.70 -31.29
C LEU A 655 28.72 12.03 -32.50
N TYR A 656 28.59 11.13 -33.47
CA TYR A 656 27.67 11.34 -34.60
C TYR A 656 26.22 11.41 -34.15
N LEU A 657 25.81 10.60 -33.17
CA LEU A 657 24.47 10.67 -32.60
C LEU A 657 24.24 12.00 -31.87
N ILE A 658 25.21 12.47 -31.09
CA ILE A 658 25.15 13.78 -30.42
C ILE A 658 25.05 14.94 -31.41
N LEU A 659 25.70 14.84 -32.58
CA LEU A 659 25.66 15.89 -33.61
C LEU A 659 24.40 15.85 -34.49
N HIS A 660 23.66 14.75 -34.48
CA HIS A 660 22.44 14.56 -35.27
C HIS A 660 21.17 14.99 -34.53
N GLU A 661 21.22 15.06 -33.20
CA GLU A 661 20.19 15.55 -32.30
C GLU A 661 20.45 17.04 -31.97
#